data_AF-A0A2W6IP69-F1
#
_entry.id   AF-A0A2W6IP69-F1
#
_cell.length_a   1.000
_cell.length_b   1.000
_cell.length_c   1.000
_cell.angle_alpha   90.00
_cell.angle_beta   90.00
_cell.angle_gamma   90.00
#
_symmetry.space_group_name_H-M   'P 1'
#
loop_
_entity.id
_entity.type
_entity.pdbx_description
1 polymer ?
#
loop_
_entity_poly.entity_id
_entity_poly.type
_entity_poly.pdbx_seq_one_letter_code
_entity_poly.pdbx_strand_id
1 'polypeptide(L)'
;MPKFVKGGPVVPDELVQSLEDDRVVIFCGAGISMGAGLPSYVGLVKYCYDELAEALPPKRAPEWLWPDRMLGSLEGKYGRAQVRNAVHRCLSVAPTSLDMHKAILRLAKLRGENGIRLVTTNFDTLFEQANTEWKFGKDLHSGPILPIPRNDKAVTWRSVVYLHGRLDEVGANEHLVLTSADFGRSYLTDAWAARFVARLFSDFTVLFIGYSLNDPVLRYMTDAFAAENLSSRVASKRSPAYIFVPHKGKGDADDTPYRHRNLRPIFYRETKDHRHLRNTIIGWADAREDYLENTLGLIARIAPKRPSTINPSDVANLVWAVCGRPSDAGHGAKAFADLETHPPIEWFDEFERRETDILETYQKAAAAARDEGDDQPPYPQLIVEPLFPQAHSPHLTHLPPQSEHLARWLAQHIGDYGLASRLIQKLANQRLLHPVLMRQIRRSLSEAEGVKFGLAQFWRLITSTSDETLALGRLFPFELKVPETFAEGHDTLAFKVDLLSALNPSVSLSQPFDTRLPDFNPNAEGGEQKAKGTRFSEVVNAEVAIPGGAQVDHLVERVLARDESAVFLASILQELTTLLRRTVNLFTLIENGPTVTDISVFHRPSIVPHAQNRGYENWTLIVTLIWHGWQHVDQVDAVASRRIVDEWLASEFNVLRRLGLAALNHSQRFTWPQKMEHLLDG
;
A
#
# COMPACT_ATOMS: atom_id res chain seq x y z
N MET A 1 3.15 -23.04 -4.94
CA MET A 1 4.59 -23.32 -5.11
C MET A 1 4.89 -23.68 -6.55
N PRO A 2 5.75 -22.94 -7.27
CA PRO A 2 5.90 -23.09 -8.70
C PRO A 2 6.89 -24.22 -9.02
N LYS A 3 6.63 -24.90 -10.13
CA LYS A 3 7.58 -25.78 -10.80
C LYS A 3 7.86 -25.19 -12.17
N PHE A 4 9.11 -24.82 -12.43
CA PHE A 4 9.51 -24.20 -13.69
C PHE A 4 9.75 -25.23 -14.80
N VAL A 5 10.05 -26.48 -14.43
CA VAL A 5 10.26 -27.59 -15.38
C VAL A 5 9.66 -28.90 -14.86
N LYS A 6 9.27 -29.79 -15.78
CA LYS A 6 8.75 -31.12 -15.45
C LYS A 6 9.82 -31.93 -14.69
N GLY A 7 9.49 -32.34 -13.46
CA GLY A 7 10.39 -33.10 -12.59
C GLY A 7 11.45 -32.26 -11.84
N GLY A 8 11.43 -30.93 -11.99
CA GLY A 8 12.28 -30.03 -11.21
C GLY A 8 11.81 -29.88 -9.75
N PRO A 9 12.68 -29.36 -8.85
CA PRO A 9 12.28 -29.01 -7.49
C PRO A 9 11.13 -28.01 -7.48
N VAL A 10 10.34 -28.09 -6.41
CA VAL A 10 9.34 -27.09 -6.07
C VAL A 10 10.04 -25.93 -5.40
N VAL A 11 9.99 -24.74 -6.01
CA VAL A 11 10.57 -23.54 -5.41
C VAL A 11 9.51 -22.92 -4.48
N PRO A 12 9.84 -22.48 -3.25
CA PRO A 12 8.88 -21.83 -2.37
C PRO A 12 8.37 -20.50 -2.96
N ASP A 13 7.06 -20.26 -2.85
CA ASP A 13 6.45 -19.00 -3.34
C ASP A 13 7.07 -17.78 -2.65
N GLU A 14 7.37 -17.87 -1.33
CA GLU A 14 8.06 -16.83 -0.56
C GLU A 14 9.45 -16.48 -1.12
N LEU A 15 10.20 -17.46 -1.64
CA LEU A 15 11.52 -17.24 -2.21
C LEU A 15 11.41 -16.58 -3.58
N VAL A 16 10.47 -17.04 -4.41
CA VAL A 16 10.18 -16.42 -5.71
C VAL A 16 9.77 -14.97 -5.49
N GLN A 17 8.87 -14.73 -4.55
CA GLN A 17 8.44 -13.42 -4.13
C GLN A 17 9.62 -12.54 -3.67
N SER A 18 10.44 -13.03 -2.75
CA SER A 18 11.61 -12.28 -2.26
C SER A 18 12.62 -11.96 -3.37
N LEU A 19 12.74 -12.82 -4.39
CA LEU A 19 13.59 -12.58 -5.55
C LEU A 19 12.98 -11.49 -6.45
N GLU A 20 11.65 -11.44 -6.62
CA GLU A 20 10.98 -10.36 -7.36
C GLU A 20 11.02 -9.02 -6.64
N ASP A 21 11.00 -9.02 -5.31
CA ASP A 21 11.09 -7.81 -4.49
C ASP A 21 12.51 -7.21 -4.44
N ASP A 22 13.46 -7.74 -5.22
CA ASP A 22 14.87 -7.42 -5.13
C ASP A 22 15.36 -7.54 -3.66
N ARG A 23 15.04 -8.64 -2.98
CA ARG A 23 15.50 -8.92 -1.59
C ARG A 23 16.37 -10.16 -1.48
N VAL A 24 16.48 -10.95 -2.55
CA VAL A 24 17.31 -12.14 -2.59
C VAL A 24 18.72 -11.81 -3.08
N VAL A 25 19.71 -12.36 -2.39
CA VAL A 25 21.08 -12.46 -2.88
C VAL A 25 21.34 -13.91 -3.26
N ILE A 26 21.78 -14.12 -4.51
CA ILE A 26 22.20 -15.45 -4.96
C ILE A 26 23.65 -15.65 -4.52
N PHE A 27 23.90 -16.78 -3.87
CA PHE A 27 25.20 -17.15 -3.34
C PHE A 27 25.65 -18.45 -4.04
N CYS A 28 26.75 -18.36 -4.78
CA CYS A 28 27.21 -19.37 -5.74
C CYS A 28 28.50 -20.06 -5.28
N GLY A 29 28.46 -21.40 -5.28
CA GLY A 29 29.59 -22.25 -4.93
C GLY A 29 30.13 -23.05 -6.11
N ALA A 30 31.15 -23.85 -5.86
CA ALA A 30 31.92 -24.53 -6.91
C ALA A 30 31.09 -25.52 -7.73
N GLY A 31 29.97 -26.00 -7.18
CA GLY A 31 29.05 -26.91 -7.89
C GLY A 31 28.44 -26.32 -9.17
N ILE A 32 28.40 -24.99 -9.31
CA ILE A 32 27.94 -24.33 -10.55
C ILE A 32 28.98 -24.48 -11.66
N SER A 33 30.24 -24.18 -11.35
CA SER A 33 31.35 -24.25 -12.31
C SER A 33 31.68 -25.70 -12.73
N MET A 34 31.33 -26.70 -11.90
CA MET A 34 31.43 -28.11 -12.29
C MET A 34 30.58 -28.45 -13.53
N GLY A 35 29.41 -27.83 -13.67
CA GLY A 35 28.56 -28.01 -14.85
C GLY A 35 29.14 -27.39 -16.12
N ALA A 36 30.15 -26.52 -15.99
CA ALA A 36 30.92 -25.90 -17.07
C ALA A 36 32.27 -26.61 -17.31
N GLY A 37 32.57 -27.70 -16.61
CA GLY A 37 33.77 -28.51 -16.83
C GLY A 37 34.93 -28.25 -15.86
N LEU A 38 34.75 -27.36 -14.87
CA LEU A 38 35.75 -27.15 -13.83
C LEU A 38 35.67 -28.22 -12.73
N PRO A 39 36.75 -28.52 -11.99
CA PRO A 39 36.72 -29.52 -10.94
C PRO A 39 35.99 -29.02 -9.68
N SER A 40 35.57 -29.96 -8.83
CA SER A 40 35.22 -29.63 -7.44
C SER A 40 36.45 -29.20 -6.65
N TYR A 41 36.29 -28.62 -5.46
CA TYR A 41 37.43 -28.25 -4.61
C TYR A 41 38.36 -29.43 -4.29
N VAL A 42 37.81 -30.62 -4.04
CA VAL A 42 38.57 -31.87 -3.87
C VAL A 42 39.29 -32.27 -5.17
N GLY A 43 38.65 -32.05 -6.33
CA GLY A 43 39.27 -32.28 -7.64
C GLY A 43 40.43 -31.33 -7.91
N LEU A 44 40.29 -30.06 -7.52
CA LEU A 44 41.35 -29.06 -7.60
C LEU A 44 42.56 -29.45 -6.74
N VAL A 45 42.33 -29.91 -5.50
CA VAL A 45 43.41 -30.41 -4.63
C VAL A 45 44.13 -31.57 -5.30
N LYS A 46 43.39 -32.54 -5.86
CA LYS A 46 44.00 -33.67 -6.59
C LYS A 46 44.87 -33.20 -7.75
N TYR A 47 44.34 -32.29 -8.57
CA TYR A 47 45.08 -31.71 -9.68
C TYR A 47 46.38 -31.06 -9.20
N CYS A 48 46.37 -30.30 -8.10
CA CYS A 48 47.59 -29.69 -7.55
C CYS A 48 48.62 -30.72 -7.08
N TYR A 49 48.20 -31.83 -6.46
CA TYR A 49 49.14 -32.89 -6.09
C TYR A 49 49.75 -33.56 -7.33
N ASP A 50 48.93 -33.88 -8.33
CA ASP A 50 49.38 -34.50 -9.57
C ASP A 50 50.34 -33.57 -10.35
N GLU A 51 49.98 -32.30 -10.50
CA GLU A 51 50.77 -31.27 -11.19
C GLU A 51 52.13 -31.02 -10.51
N LEU A 52 52.20 -31.12 -9.18
CA LEU A 52 53.43 -30.94 -8.40
C LEU A 52 54.20 -32.25 -8.20
N ALA A 53 53.74 -33.35 -8.80
CA ALA A 53 54.29 -34.70 -8.66
C ALA A 53 54.42 -35.16 -7.19
N GLU A 54 53.48 -34.73 -6.33
CA GLU A 54 53.42 -35.13 -4.93
C GLU A 54 52.50 -36.34 -4.73
N ALA A 55 52.90 -37.28 -3.87
CA ALA A 55 52.10 -38.47 -3.61
C ALA A 55 50.74 -38.11 -2.97
N LEU A 56 49.65 -38.47 -3.67
CA LEU A 56 48.29 -38.30 -3.17
C LEU A 56 48.00 -39.21 -1.95
N PRO A 57 47.42 -38.68 -0.87
CA PRO A 57 46.95 -39.51 0.23
C PRO A 57 45.90 -40.53 -0.23
N PRO A 58 45.83 -41.73 0.39
CA PRO A 58 44.81 -42.73 0.07
C PRO A 58 43.39 -42.15 0.11
N LYS A 59 42.49 -42.65 -0.75
CA LYS A 59 41.13 -42.08 -0.92
C LYS A 59 40.26 -42.01 0.35
N ARG A 60 40.57 -42.78 1.39
CA ARG A 60 39.86 -42.82 2.68
C ARG A 60 40.66 -42.21 3.83
N ALA A 61 41.75 -41.53 3.51
CA ALA A 61 42.62 -40.94 4.53
C ALA A 61 41.93 -39.74 5.22
N PRO A 62 42.13 -39.53 6.54
CA PRO A 62 41.49 -38.45 7.30
C PRO A 62 41.77 -37.05 6.75
N GLU A 63 42.88 -36.87 6.03
CA GLU A 63 43.32 -35.62 5.41
C GLU A 63 42.27 -35.07 4.44
N TRP A 64 41.50 -35.93 3.76
CA TRP A 64 40.42 -35.53 2.86
C TRP A 64 39.23 -34.85 3.56
N LEU A 65 39.16 -34.89 4.89
CA LEU A 65 38.22 -34.08 5.67
C LEU A 65 38.59 -32.59 5.67
N TRP A 66 39.86 -32.27 5.40
CA TRP A 66 40.40 -30.90 5.43
C TRP A 66 41.24 -30.60 4.17
N PRO A 67 40.64 -30.55 2.96
CA PRO A 67 41.41 -30.34 1.74
C PRO A 67 42.13 -28.98 1.70
N ASP A 68 41.64 -28.00 2.44
CA ASP A 68 42.28 -26.69 2.68
C ASP A 68 43.62 -26.79 3.41
N ARG A 69 43.75 -27.75 4.34
CA ARG A 69 45.03 -28.03 5.02
C ARG A 69 46.00 -28.78 4.10
N MET A 70 45.49 -29.64 3.23
CA MET A 70 46.31 -30.34 2.24
C MET A 70 46.97 -29.35 1.28
N LEU A 71 46.21 -28.37 0.77
CA LEU A 71 46.78 -27.28 -0.03
C LEU A 71 47.75 -26.42 0.78
N GLY A 72 47.46 -26.13 2.05
CA GLY A 72 48.40 -25.44 2.94
C GLY A 72 49.74 -26.18 3.13
N SER A 73 49.70 -27.51 3.20
CA SER A 73 50.90 -28.35 3.25
C SER A 73 51.70 -28.27 1.95
N LEU A 74 51.04 -28.27 0.79
CA LEU A 74 51.71 -28.07 -0.50
C LEU A 74 52.35 -26.68 -0.59
N GLU A 75 51.66 -25.63 -0.12
CA GLU A 75 52.22 -24.28 -0.08
C GLU A 75 53.45 -24.19 0.84
N GLY A 76 53.44 -24.90 1.97
CA GLY A 76 54.60 -24.99 2.86
C GLY A 76 55.81 -25.70 2.23
N LYS A 77 55.57 -26.68 1.34
CA LYS A 77 56.63 -27.49 0.71
C LYS A 77 57.18 -26.89 -0.58
N TYR A 78 56.31 -26.37 -1.45
CA TYR A 78 56.65 -25.89 -2.79
C TYR A 78 56.59 -24.35 -2.93
N GLY A 79 56.12 -23.66 -1.89
CA GLY A 79 55.89 -22.22 -1.92
C GLY A 79 54.52 -21.85 -2.50
N ARG A 80 53.96 -20.73 -2.02
CA ARG A 80 52.62 -20.25 -2.40
C ARG A 80 52.48 -20.03 -3.90
N ALA A 81 53.43 -19.33 -4.53
CA ALA A 81 53.34 -18.98 -5.96
C ALA A 81 53.20 -20.21 -6.87
N GLN A 82 53.94 -21.30 -6.59
CA GLN A 82 53.90 -22.50 -7.42
C GLN A 82 52.55 -23.23 -7.34
N VAL A 83 52.01 -23.37 -6.13
CA VAL A 83 50.68 -23.98 -5.91
C VAL A 83 49.58 -23.11 -6.53
N ARG A 84 49.63 -21.78 -6.36
CA ARG A 84 48.65 -20.86 -6.95
C ARG A 84 48.68 -20.86 -8.47
N ASN A 85 49.86 -21.00 -9.08
CA ASN A 85 49.97 -21.16 -10.53
C ASN A 85 49.34 -22.47 -11.03
N ALA A 86 49.48 -23.57 -10.28
CA ALA A 86 48.80 -24.83 -10.59
C ALA A 86 47.26 -24.66 -10.51
N VAL A 87 46.76 -23.97 -9.48
CA VAL A 87 45.34 -23.63 -9.35
C VAL A 87 44.86 -22.77 -10.52
N HIS A 88 45.60 -21.72 -10.87
CA HIS A 88 45.28 -20.86 -11.99
C HIS A 88 45.18 -21.65 -13.30
N ARG A 89 46.15 -22.52 -13.60
CA ARG A 89 46.11 -23.39 -14.79
C ARG A 89 44.88 -24.29 -14.82
N CYS A 90 44.53 -24.89 -13.68
CA CYS A 90 43.39 -25.79 -13.57
C CYS A 90 42.05 -25.08 -13.84
N LEU A 91 41.91 -23.83 -13.37
CA LEU A 91 40.66 -23.08 -13.42
C LEU A 91 40.52 -22.16 -14.63
N SER A 92 41.59 -21.93 -15.39
CA SER A 92 41.59 -21.09 -16.61
C SER A 92 41.22 -21.86 -17.88
N VAL A 93 40.70 -23.08 -17.76
CA VAL A 93 40.28 -23.90 -18.91
C VAL A 93 38.99 -23.33 -19.50
N ALA A 94 38.87 -23.35 -20.83
CA ALA A 94 37.68 -22.88 -21.53
C ALA A 94 36.41 -23.64 -21.07
N PRO A 95 35.31 -22.93 -20.73
CA PRO A 95 34.11 -23.56 -20.23
C PRO A 95 33.39 -24.35 -21.32
N THR A 96 32.82 -25.50 -20.94
CA THR A 96 31.98 -26.33 -21.82
C THR A 96 30.59 -25.74 -22.04
N SER A 97 30.04 -25.01 -21.07
CA SER A 97 28.77 -24.27 -21.19
C SER A 97 28.71 -23.14 -20.15
N LEU A 98 28.11 -22.01 -20.54
CA LEU A 98 27.87 -20.86 -19.67
C LEU A 98 26.38 -20.65 -19.36
N ASP A 99 25.51 -21.59 -19.73
CA ASP A 99 24.05 -21.39 -19.66
C ASP A 99 23.57 -21.18 -18.21
N MET A 100 24.13 -21.94 -17.26
CA MET A 100 23.83 -21.78 -15.84
C MET A 100 24.30 -20.42 -15.32
N HIS A 101 25.49 -19.96 -15.72
CA HIS A 101 26.02 -18.66 -15.31
C HIS A 101 25.10 -17.55 -15.83
N LYS A 102 24.77 -17.57 -17.13
CA LYS A 102 23.84 -16.62 -17.75
C LYS A 102 22.46 -16.60 -17.06
N ALA A 103 21.89 -17.77 -16.76
CA ALA A 103 20.61 -17.87 -16.05
C ALA A 103 20.67 -17.29 -14.63
N ILE A 104 21.73 -17.58 -13.88
CA ILE A 104 21.96 -17.02 -12.55
C ILE A 104 22.11 -15.49 -12.62
N LEU A 105 22.82 -14.96 -13.62
CA LEU A 105 22.95 -13.51 -13.81
C LEU A 105 21.61 -12.84 -14.10
N ARG A 106 20.76 -13.47 -14.92
CA ARG A 106 19.39 -13.00 -15.20
C ARG A 106 18.52 -13.00 -13.94
N LEU A 107 18.59 -14.06 -13.13
CA LEU A 107 17.87 -14.12 -11.84
C LEU A 107 18.39 -13.11 -10.81
N ALA A 108 19.69 -12.87 -10.76
CA ALA A 108 20.34 -11.96 -9.82
C ALA A 108 20.23 -10.48 -10.22
N LYS A 109 19.70 -10.18 -11.41
CA LYS A 109 19.48 -8.82 -11.91
C LYS A 109 18.35 -8.14 -11.16
N LEU A 110 18.60 -6.90 -10.73
CA LEU A 110 17.63 -6.05 -10.05
C LEU A 110 16.60 -5.48 -11.04
N ARG A 111 15.36 -5.29 -10.60
CA ARG A 111 14.23 -4.82 -11.44
C ARG A 111 14.15 -3.29 -11.54
N GLY A 112 14.37 -2.58 -10.44
CA GLY A 112 14.16 -1.12 -10.36
C GLY A 112 15.38 -0.27 -10.77
N GLU A 113 16.58 -0.83 -10.73
CA GLU A 113 17.85 -0.13 -10.96
C GLU A 113 18.82 -1.00 -11.75
N ASN A 114 19.77 -0.37 -12.44
CA ASN A 114 20.83 -1.11 -13.11
C ASN A 114 21.81 -1.70 -12.05
N GLY A 115 21.92 -3.03 -12.01
CA GLY A 115 22.85 -3.76 -11.14
C GLY A 115 22.44 -5.20 -10.83
N ILE A 116 23.33 -5.94 -10.16
CA ILE A 116 23.19 -7.38 -9.88
C ILE A 116 23.54 -7.67 -8.43
N ARG A 117 22.86 -8.62 -7.79
CA ARG A 117 23.22 -9.11 -6.45
C ARG A 117 23.61 -10.57 -6.46
N LEU A 118 24.90 -10.78 -6.59
CA LEU A 118 25.51 -12.09 -6.67
C LEU A 118 26.75 -12.14 -5.78
N VAL A 119 26.86 -13.18 -4.97
CA VAL A 119 28.09 -13.52 -4.26
C VAL A 119 28.58 -14.87 -4.77
N THR A 120 29.87 -15.00 -5.02
CA THR A 120 30.49 -16.28 -5.38
C THR A 120 31.72 -16.54 -4.53
N THR A 121 31.92 -17.79 -4.14
CA THR A 121 33.18 -18.26 -3.54
C THR A 121 34.09 -18.91 -4.57
N ASN A 122 33.67 -18.96 -5.83
CA ASN A 122 34.49 -19.49 -6.91
C ASN A 122 35.53 -18.46 -7.32
N PHE A 123 36.71 -18.92 -7.68
CA PHE A 123 37.81 -18.06 -8.12
C PHE A 123 37.78 -17.81 -9.64
N ASP A 124 37.10 -18.68 -10.39
CA ASP A 124 37.00 -18.61 -11.84
C ASP A 124 36.28 -17.35 -12.33
N THR A 125 36.57 -16.95 -13.56
CA THR A 125 35.98 -15.75 -14.18
C THR A 125 34.78 -16.09 -15.06
N LEU A 126 34.10 -17.23 -14.84
CA LEU A 126 33.03 -17.69 -15.74
C LEU A 126 31.81 -16.77 -15.73
N PHE A 127 31.54 -16.06 -14.63
CA PHE A 127 30.49 -15.02 -14.60
C PHE A 127 30.86 -13.79 -15.44
N GLU A 128 32.14 -13.40 -15.46
CA GLU A 128 32.64 -12.32 -16.33
C GLU A 128 32.61 -12.74 -17.80
N GLN A 129 32.93 -14.00 -18.11
CA GLN A 129 32.83 -14.53 -19.47
C GLN A 129 31.38 -14.63 -19.94
N ALA A 130 30.42 -14.83 -19.02
CA ALA A 130 29.00 -14.83 -19.32
C ALA A 130 28.43 -13.42 -19.58
N ASN A 131 29.10 -12.36 -19.11
CA ASN A 131 28.76 -10.97 -19.39
C ASN A 131 30.00 -10.06 -19.47
N THR A 132 30.41 -9.73 -20.69
CA THR A 132 31.66 -9.04 -20.99
C THR A 132 31.65 -7.52 -20.79
N GLU A 133 30.52 -6.93 -20.37
CA GLU A 133 30.38 -5.46 -20.27
C GLU A 133 30.80 -4.86 -18.92
N TRP A 134 31.19 -5.69 -17.95
CA TRP A 134 31.42 -5.24 -16.57
C TRP A 134 32.79 -4.61 -16.30
N LYS A 135 32.80 -3.62 -15.41
CA LYS A 135 34.02 -2.93 -14.98
C LYS A 135 34.34 -3.21 -13.51
N PHE A 136 35.58 -3.61 -13.24
CA PHE A 136 36.09 -3.84 -11.89
C PHE A 136 36.02 -2.58 -11.02
N GLY A 137 35.64 -2.72 -9.76
CA GLY A 137 35.48 -1.62 -8.80
C GLY A 137 34.12 -0.93 -8.83
N LYS A 138 33.30 -1.17 -9.85
CA LYS A 138 31.92 -0.69 -9.96
C LYS A 138 30.91 -1.84 -9.96
N ASP A 139 31.08 -2.77 -10.89
CA ASP A 139 30.16 -3.90 -11.10
C ASP A 139 30.69 -5.20 -10.47
N LEU A 140 31.99 -5.24 -10.14
CA LEU A 140 32.71 -6.38 -9.58
C LEU A 140 33.54 -5.96 -8.36
N HIS A 141 33.48 -6.74 -7.29
CA HIS A 141 34.38 -6.64 -6.14
C HIS A 141 34.96 -8.00 -5.79
N SER A 142 36.13 -7.99 -5.17
CA SER A 142 36.86 -9.18 -4.76
C SER A 142 37.44 -8.97 -3.37
N GLY A 143 37.47 -10.01 -2.56
CA GLY A 143 38.23 -10.01 -1.31
C GLY A 143 39.68 -9.54 -1.54
N PRO A 144 40.26 -8.74 -0.62
CA PRO A 144 39.72 -8.30 0.67
C PRO A 144 38.84 -7.02 0.59
N ILE A 145 38.72 -6.37 -0.57
CA ILE A 145 38.01 -5.10 -0.73
C ILE A 145 36.55 -5.37 -1.12
N LEU A 146 35.71 -5.54 -0.10
CA LEU A 146 34.28 -5.82 -0.27
C LEU A 146 33.42 -4.58 -0.07
N PRO A 147 32.29 -4.46 -0.81
CA PRO A 147 31.31 -3.43 -0.56
C PRO A 147 30.58 -3.72 0.76
N ILE A 148 29.90 -2.71 1.32
CA ILE A 148 29.04 -2.91 2.47
C ILE A 148 27.67 -3.38 1.96
N PRO A 149 27.21 -4.60 2.28
CA PRO A 149 25.92 -5.09 1.81
C PRO A 149 24.80 -4.42 2.62
N ARG A 150 24.32 -3.27 2.13
CA ARG A 150 23.17 -2.53 2.68
C ARG A 150 22.02 -2.49 1.69
N ASN A 151 20.80 -2.49 2.24
CA ASN A 151 19.56 -2.33 1.49
C ASN A 151 18.69 -1.27 2.18
N ASP A 152 19.13 -0.01 2.14
CA ASP A 152 18.34 1.13 2.60
C ASP A 152 17.83 1.98 1.42
N LYS A 153 16.87 2.87 1.68
CA LYS A 153 16.23 3.70 0.64
C LYS A 153 17.19 4.72 -0.02
N ALA A 154 18.43 4.86 0.47
CA ALA A 154 19.39 5.85 0.00
C ALA A 154 20.58 5.22 -0.76
N VAL A 155 21.07 4.05 -0.33
CA VAL A 155 22.19 3.34 -0.95
C VAL A 155 21.97 1.83 -0.89
N THR A 156 21.90 1.20 -2.06
CA THR A 156 21.76 -0.25 -2.18
C THR A 156 22.98 -0.88 -2.87
N TRP A 157 23.45 -2.01 -2.34
CA TRP A 157 24.53 -2.78 -2.96
C TRP A 157 24.03 -3.52 -4.21
N ARG A 158 24.84 -3.51 -5.29
CA ARG A 158 24.41 -3.89 -6.64
C ARG A 158 25.52 -4.40 -7.57
N SER A 159 26.48 -5.12 -7.01
CA SER A 159 27.62 -5.68 -7.76
C SER A 159 27.81 -7.17 -7.51
N VAL A 160 28.57 -7.83 -8.39
CA VAL A 160 29.00 -9.22 -8.18
C VAL A 160 30.20 -9.22 -7.23
N VAL A 161 30.15 -10.05 -6.19
CA VAL A 161 31.19 -10.15 -5.16
C VAL A 161 31.86 -11.52 -5.20
N TYR A 162 33.16 -11.53 -5.48
CA TYR A 162 34.05 -12.67 -5.31
C TYR A 162 34.55 -12.73 -3.87
N LEU A 163 33.80 -13.42 -3.02
CA LEU A 163 34.06 -13.46 -1.58
C LEU A 163 35.41 -14.08 -1.28
N HIS A 164 35.85 -15.09 -2.01
CA HIS A 164 37.13 -15.77 -1.75
C HIS A 164 38.27 -15.28 -2.63
N GLY A 165 38.10 -14.12 -3.25
CA GLY A 165 39.05 -13.63 -4.23
C GLY A 165 38.71 -14.09 -5.65
N ARG A 166 39.25 -13.38 -6.63
CA ARG A 166 39.06 -13.60 -8.06
C ARG A 166 40.41 -13.93 -8.68
N LEU A 167 40.46 -14.87 -9.63
CA LEU A 167 41.66 -15.13 -10.41
C LEU A 167 42.03 -13.91 -11.25
N ASP A 168 43.28 -13.49 -11.14
CA ASP A 168 43.88 -12.41 -11.92
C ASP A 168 44.95 -12.98 -12.85
N GLU A 169 44.95 -12.49 -14.10
CA GLU A 169 45.91 -12.85 -15.14
C GLU A 169 47.29 -12.21 -14.90
N VAL A 170 47.33 -11.09 -14.16
CA VAL A 170 48.55 -10.26 -13.99
C VAL A 170 49.18 -10.43 -12.59
N GLY A 171 48.46 -10.99 -11.62
CA GLY A 171 48.86 -11.06 -10.21
C GLY A 171 49.29 -12.45 -9.73
N ALA A 172 50.04 -12.50 -8.62
CA ALA A 172 50.43 -13.74 -7.94
C ALA A 172 49.27 -14.46 -7.21
N ASN A 173 48.02 -13.97 -7.37
CA ASN A 173 46.81 -14.54 -6.78
C ASN A 173 46.89 -14.70 -5.24
N GLU A 174 47.54 -13.74 -4.57
CA GLU A 174 47.85 -13.78 -3.13
C GLU A 174 46.63 -13.61 -2.22
N HIS A 175 45.55 -13.01 -2.74
CA HIS A 175 44.34 -12.70 -1.97
C HIS A 175 43.26 -13.79 -2.08
N LEU A 176 43.55 -14.90 -2.77
CA LEU A 176 42.64 -16.02 -2.87
C LEU A 176 42.54 -16.76 -1.52
N VAL A 177 41.31 -17.03 -1.07
CA VAL A 177 41.04 -17.79 0.15
C VAL A 177 41.00 -19.28 -0.19
N LEU A 178 42.17 -19.93 -0.18
CA LEU A 178 42.32 -21.30 -0.65
C LEU A 178 42.74 -22.26 0.46
N THR A 179 43.66 -21.85 1.34
CA THR A 179 44.22 -22.73 2.37
C THR A 179 43.64 -22.42 3.75
N SER A 180 43.85 -23.33 4.71
CA SER A 180 43.42 -23.10 6.10
C SER A 180 43.95 -21.80 6.69
N ALA A 181 45.16 -21.39 6.30
CA ALA A 181 45.77 -20.12 6.71
C ALA A 181 45.02 -18.91 6.13
N ASP A 182 44.60 -18.97 4.86
CA ASP A 182 43.82 -17.89 4.25
C ASP A 182 42.42 -17.80 4.83
N PHE A 183 41.78 -18.94 5.12
CA PHE A 183 40.50 -18.96 5.82
C PHE A 183 40.62 -18.31 7.21
N GLY A 184 41.66 -18.67 7.97
CA GLY A 184 41.97 -18.06 9.25
C GLY A 184 42.15 -16.55 9.14
N ARG A 185 42.93 -16.09 8.16
CA ARG A 185 43.13 -14.66 7.91
C ARG A 185 41.81 -13.94 7.56
N SER A 186 41.02 -14.50 6.66
CA SER A 186 39.86 -13.82 6.05
C SER A 186 38.63 -13.79 6.96
N TYR A 187 38.43 -14.85 7.76
CA TYR A 187 37.28 -14.99 8.64
C TYR A 187 37.57 -14.66 10.11
N LEU A 188 38.83 -14.78 10.57
CA LEU A 188 39.17 -14.57 11.99
C LEU A 188 40.04 -13.32 12.19
N THR A 189 41.20 -13.24 11.55
CA THR A 189 42.18 -12.17 11.83
C THR A 189 41.78 -10.83 11.22
N ASP A 190 41.64 -10.77 9.89
CA ASP A 190 41.24 -9.56 9.16
C ASP A 190 39.70 -9.45 9.11
N ALA A 191 39.00 -10.59 9.28
CA ALA A 191 37.55 -10.72 9.43
C ALA A 191 36.67 -10.06 8.35
N TRP A 192 37.24 -9.67 7.20
CA TRP A 192 36.50 -9.00 6.13
C TRP A 192 35.41 -9.90 5.54
N ALA A 193 35.67 -11.20 5.38
CA ALA A 193 34.70 -12.16 4.85
C ALA A 193 33.58 -12.43 5.86
N ALA A 194 33.94 -12.59 7.13
CA ALA A 194 32.98 -12.82 8.21
C ALA A 194 32.02 -11.62 8.38
N ARG A 195 32.54 -10.39 8.36
CA ARG A 195 31.75 -9.16 8.47
C ARG A 195 30.79 -8.98 7.30
N PHE A 196 31.25 -9.25 6.08
CA PHE A 196 30.41 -9.17 4.89
C PHE A 196 29.25 -10.17 4.95
N VAL A 197 29.55 -11.44 5.25
CA VAL A 197 28.56 -12.50 5.39
C VAL A 197 27.55 -12.15 6.49
N ALA A 198 27.99 -11.83 7.71
CA ALA A 198 27.09 -11.52 8.82
C ALA A 198 26.08 -10.41 8.47
N ARG A 199 26.56 -9.33 7.84
CA ARG A 199 25.67 -8.24 7.43
C ARG A 199 24.70 -8.64 6.31
N LEU A 200 25.15 -9.44 5.35
CA LEU A 200 24.33 -9.90 4.24
C LEU A 200 23.11 -10.70 4.72
N PHE A 201 23.28 -11.55 5.73
CA PHE A 201 22.17 -12.33 6.30
C PHE A 201 21.25 -11.53 7.22
N SER A 202 21.71 -10.41 7.77
CA SER A 202 20.85 -9.47 8.51
C SER A 202 19.83 -8.83 7.57
N ASP A 203 20.27 -8.40 6.39
CA ASP A 203 19.50 -7.47 5.56
C ASP A 203 18.86 -8.13 4.32
N PHE A 204 19.29 -9.34 3.93
CA PHE A 204 18.85 -10.02 2.71
C PHE A 204 18.37 -11.45 2.94
N THR A 205 17.48 -11.92 2.05
CA THR A 205 17.19 -13.35 1.89
C THR A 205 18.31 -13.97 1.06
N VAL A 206 18.86 -15.11 1.47
CA VAL A 206 20.01 -15.71 0.76
C VAL A 206 19.60 -17.01 0.07
N LEU A 207 19.99 -17.18 -1.19
CA LEU A 207 19.77 -18.40 -1.96
C LEU A 207 21.11 -19.04 -2.35
N PHE A 208 21.43 -20.17 -1.73
CA PHE A 208 22.62 -20.96 -2.01
C PHE A 208 22.40 -21.91 -3.18
N ILE A 209 23.29 -21.83 -4.18
CA ILE A 209 23.32 -22.69 -5.36
C ILE A 209 24.73 -23.26 -5.54
N GLY A 210 24.84 -24.59 -5.70
CA GLY A 210 26.13 -25.26 -5.89
C GLY A 210 26.98 -25.39 -4.62
N TYR A 211 26.35 -25.32 -3.44
CA TYR A 211 27.00 -25.47 -2.13
C TYR A 211 26.84 -26.87 -1.54
N SER A 212 27.85 -27.26 -0.76
CA SER A 212 27.79 -28.42 0.14
C SER A 212 27.58 -27.96 1.57
N LEU A 213 26.85 -28.72 2.38
CA LEU A 213 26.68 -28.42 3.82
C LEU A 213 28.02 -28.43 4.59
N ASN A 214 29.04 -29.10 4.05
CA ASN A 214 30.39 -29.14 4.63
C ASN A 214 31.28 -27.98 4.15
N ASP A 215 30.75 -27.05 3.37
CA ASP A 215 31.50 -25.87 2.93
C ASP A 215 31.90 -25.01 4.16
N PRO A 216 33.17 -24.60 4.28
CA PRO A 216 33.63 -23.75 5.37
C PRO A 216 32.80 -22.48 5.56
N VAL A 217 32.28 -21.87 4.48
CA VAL A 217 31.49 -20.63 4.56
C VAL A 217 30.20 -20.83 5.35
N LEU A 218 29.48 -21.94 5.11
CA LEU A 218 28.24 -22.25 5.82
C LEU A 218 28.49 -22.56 7.31
N ARG A 219 29.64 -23.15 7.63
CA ARG A 219 30.05 -23.38 9.03
C ARG A 219 30.30 -22.05 9.74
N TYR A 220 31.16 -21.19 9.20
CA TYR A 220 31.47 -19.89 9.80
C TYR A 220 30.25 -18.98 9.90
N MET A 221 29.31 -19.08 8.95
CA MET A 221 28.01 -18.42 9.02
C MET A 221 27.19 -18.89 10.25
N THR A 222 27.09 -20.22 10.45
CA THR A 222 26.35 -20.79 11.59
C THR A 222 26.95 -20.32 12.92
N ASP A 223 28.28 -20.31 13.00
CA ASP A 223 29.02 -19.86 14.18
C ASP A 223 28.81 -18.35 14.45
N ALA A 224 28.81 -17.52 13.39
CA ALA A 224 28.53 -16.09 13.49
C ALA A 224 27.11 -15.81 14.01
N PHE A 225 26.11 -16.57 13.53
CA PHE A 225 24.73 -16.45 14.02
C PHE A 225 24.57 -16.87 15.48
N ALA A 226 25.25 -17.94 15.90
CA ALA A 226 25.25 -18.38 17.28
C ALA A 226 25.87 -17.31 18.20
N ALA A 227 26.97 -16.69 17.78
CA ALA A 227 27.63 -15.61 18.51
C ALA A 227 26.76 -14.33 18.63
N GLU A 228 26.08 -13.92 17.55
CA GLU A 228 25.21 -12.74 17.58
C GLU A 228 23.91 -12.96 18.38
N ASN A 229 23.35 -14.17 18.37
CA ASN A 229 22.17 -14.54 19.15
C ASN A 229 22.44 -14.47 20.66
N LEU A 230 23.66 -14.82 21.09
CA LEU A 230 24.11 -14.65 22.48
C LEU A 230 24.26 -13.17 22.87
N SER A 231 24.46 -12.29 21.89
CA SER A 231 24.76 -10.87 22.10
C SER A 231 23.53 -9.95 22.05
N SER A 232 22.42 -10.39 21.45
CA SER A 232 21.23 -9.56 21.20
C SER A 232 20.07 -9.89 22.17
N ARG A 233 19.60 -8.89 22.94
CA ARG A 233 18.47 -9.03 23.89
C ARG A 233 17.08 -9.02 23.21
N VAL A 234 17.01 -8.72 21.93
CA VAL A 234 15.78 -8.69 21.12
C VAL A 234 16.01 -9.55 19.88
N ALA A 235 15.24 -10.62 19.72
CA ALA A 235 15.29 -11.45 18.52
C ALA A 235 14.65 -10.68 17.35
N SER A 236 15.46 -10.02 16.51
CA SER A 236 14.94 -9.51 15.24
C SER A 236 14.56 -10.70 14.35
N LYS A 237 13.42 -10.60 13.67
CA LYS A 237 12.93 -11.62 12.74
C LYS A 237 13.85 -11.61 11.51
N ARG A 238 14.86 -12.49 11.49
CA ARG A 238 15.85 -12.58 10.42
C ARG A 238 15.23 -13.07 9.11
N SER A 239 15.83 -12.64 8.00
CA SER A 239 15.48 -13.12 6.66
C SER A 239 15.83 -14.61 6.50
N PRO A 240 15.01 -15.41 5.82
CA PRO A 240 15.28 -16.83 5.60
C PRO A 240 16.46 -17.05 4.64
N ALA A 241 17.15 -18.18 4.81
CA ALA A 241 18.19 -18.63 3.89
C ALA A 241 17.77 -19.98 3.26
N TYR A 242 17.88 -20.07 1.94
CA TYR A 242 17.46 -21.23 1.14
C TYR A 242 18.67 -21.92 0.52
N ILE A 243 18.62 -23.24 0.37
CA ILE A 243 19.70 -24.02 -0.25
C ILE A 243 19.15 -25.15 -1.12
N PHE A 244 19.62 -25.27 -2.37
CA PHE A 244 19.25 -26.41 -3.22
C PHE A 244 20.07 -27.66 -2.85
N VAL A 245 19.38 -28.75 -2.50
CA VAL A 245 20.02 -29.99 -2.02
C VAL A 245 19.66 -31.19 -2.89
N PRO A 246 20.65 -31.93 -3.43
CA PRO A 246 20.38 -33.16 -4.17
C PRO A 246 19.89 -34.27 -3.22
N HIS A 247 18.88 -35.02 -3.65
CA HIS A 247 18.33 -36.18 -2.92
C HIS A 247 18.28 -37.42 -3.81
N LYS A 248 18.82 -38.55 -3.30
CA LYS A 248 18.91 -39.83 -4.02
C LYS A 248 17.75 -40.80 -3.75
N GLY A 249 16.91 -40.52 -2.75
CA GLY A 249 15.84 -41.43 -2.29
C GLY A 249 14.46 -41.17 -2.89
N LYS A 250 13.53 -42.11 -2.62
CA LYS A 250 12.08 -41.97 -2.87
C LYS A 250 11.28 -41.56 -1.61
N GLY A 251 11.92 -41.54 -0.44
CA GLY A 251 11.30 -41.13 0.83
C GLY A 251 11.50 -39.64 1.10
N ASP A 252 10.90 -39.14 2.17
CA ASP A 252 11.09 -37.74 2.59
C ASP A 252 12.56 -37.51 2.97
N ALA A 253 13.10 -36.40 2.46
CA ALA A 253 14.49 -36.01 2.72
C ALA A 253 14.61 -35.42 4.13
N ASP A 254 15.62 -35.85 4.89
CA ASP A 254 15.89 -35.32 6.22
C ASP A 254 16.34 -33.84 6.14
N ASP A 255 15.53 -32.96 6.69
CA ASP A 255 15.79 -31.52 6.73
C ASP A 255 16.43 -31.05 8.05
N THR A 256 16.54 -31.94 9.05
CA THR A 256 17.08 -31.66 10.38
C THR A 256 18.46 -30.99 10.35
N PRO A 257 19.45 -31.49 9.58
CA PRO A 257 20.79 -30.90 9.55
C PRO A 257 20.82 -29.46 9.02
N TYR A 258 19.85 -29.09 8.18
CA TYR A 258 19.73 -27.76 7.57
C TYR A 258 18.96 -26.81 8.49
N ARG A 259 17.88 -27.29 9.12
CA ARG A 259 17.08 -26.50 10.07
C ARG A 259 17.90 -26.06 11.28
N HIS A 260 18.78 -26.91 11.81
CA HIS A 260 19.69 -26.54 12.90
C HIS A 260 20.64 -25.39 12.54
N ARG A 261 20.88 -25.15 11.25
CA ARG A 261 21.72 -24.07 10.75
C ARG A 261 20.91 -22.88 10.20
N ASN A 262 19.61 -22.83 10.50
CA ASN A 262 18.66 -21.85 9.96
C ASN A 262 18.58 -21.82 8.43
N LEU A 263 18.82 -22.96 7.77
CA LEU A 263 18.69 -23.13 6.32
C LEU A 263 17.38 -23.86 6.00
N ARG A 264 16.68 -23.39 4.97
CA ARG A 264 15.50 -24.03 4.38
C ARG A 264 15.94 -24.82 3.12
N PRO A 265 16.03 -26.16 3.18
CA PRO A 265 16.47 -26.94 2.03
C PRO A 265 15.37 -27.02 0.96
N ILE A 266 15.76 -26.87 -0.29
CA ILE A 266 14.94 -27.14 -1.48
C ILE A 266 15.48 -28.40 -2.12
N PHE A 267 14.85 -29.52 -1.80
CA PHE A 267 15.29 -30.82 -2.30
C PHE A 267 14.95 -31.00 -3.77
N TYR A 268 15.90 -31.54 -4.53
CA TYR A 268 15.69 -31.95 -5.91
C TYR A 268 16.25 -33.34 -6.16
N ARG A 269 15.65 -34.05 -7.12
CA ARG A 269 16.09 -35.39 -7.49
C ARG A 269 17.48 -35.34 -8.12
N GLU A 270 18.42 -36.06 -7.51
CA GLU A 270 19.78 -36.15 -8.05
C GLU A 270 19.76 -36.98 -9.35
N THR A 271 20.25 -36.37 -10.43
CA THR A 271 20.47 -36.99 -11.73
C THR A 271 21.84 -36.62 -12.24
N LYS A 272 22.31 -37.29 -13.30
CA LYS A 272 23.58 -36.96 -13.95
C LYS A 272 23.69 -35.44 -14.18
N ASP A 273 24.81 -34.87 -13.73
CA ASP A 273 25.18 -33.45 -13.85
C ASP A 273 24.17 -32.44 -13.30
N HIS A 274 23.38 -32.85 -12.28
CA HIS A 274 22.35 -32.03 -11.63
C HIS A 274 21.34 -31.42 -12.62
N ARG A 275 21.03 -32.13 -13.71
CA ARG A 275 20.17 -31.66 -14.81
C ARG A 275 18.85 -31.01 -14.35
N HIS A 276 18.15 -31.59 -13.38
CA HIS A 276 16.88 -31.05 -12.89
C HIS A 276 17.04 -29.68 -12.23
N LEU A 277 18.10 -29.47 -11.45
CA LEU A 277 18.42 -28.15 -10.89
C LEU A 277 18.76 -27.17 -12.01
N ARG A 278 19.66 -27.55 -12.93
CA ARG A 278 20.07 -26.72 -14.07
C ARG A 278 18.88 -26.23 -14.90
N ASN A 279 18.03 -27.16 -15.32
CA ASN A 279 16.85 -26.83 -16.12
C ASN A 279 15.86 -25.99 -15.32
N THR A 280 15.78 -26.16 -13.99
CA THR A 280 14.91 -25.33 -13.15
C THR A 280 15.43 -23.91 -13.02
N ILE A 281 16.73 -23.70 -12.83
CA ILE A 281 17.32 -22.36 -12.75
C ILE A 281 17.18 -21.64 -14.10
N ILE A 282 17.43 -22.33 -15.21
CA ILE A 282 17.22 -21.78 -16.56
C ILE A 282 15.75 -21.43 -16.78
N GLY A 283 14.83 -22.39 -16.56
CA GLY A 283 13.40 -22.15 -16.72
C GLY A 283 12.83 -21.11 -15.75
N TRP A 284 13.42 -20.94 -14.57
CA TRP A 284 13.06 -19.87 -13.64
C TRP A 284 13.55 -18.51 -14.14
N ALA A 285 14.76 -18.43 -14.70
CA ALA A 285 15.26 -17.21 -15.33
C ALA A 285 14.40 -16.80 -16.53
N ASP A 286 14.05 -17.76 -17.38
CA ASP A 286 13.15 -17.54 -18.53
C ASP A 286 11.76 -17.12 -18.05
N ALA A 287 11.19 -17.84 -17.09
CA ALA A 287 9.89 -17.47 -16.53
C ALA A 287 9.92 -16.07 -15.90
N ARG A 288 11.00 -15.63 -15.25
CA ARG A 288 11.09 -14.29 -14.64
C ARG A 288 11.05 -13.18 -15.70
N GLU A 289 11.73 -13.37 -16.83
CA GLU A 289 11.75 -12.40 -17.94
C GLU A 289 10.45 -12.47 -18.77
N ASP A 290 10.06 -13.67 -19.21
CA ASP A 290 8.86 -13.89 -20.01
C ASP A 290 7.59 -13.49 -19.23
N TYR A 291 7.54 -13.72 -17.92
CA TYR A 291 6.33 -13.44 -17.14
C TYR A 291 6.04 -11.93 -17.03
N LEU A 292 7.06 -11.09 -16.86
CA LEU A 292 6.88 -9.63 -16.79
C LEU A 292 6.45 -9.07 -18.15
N GLU A 293 7.14 -9.44 -19.22
CA GLU A 293 6.79 -9.02 -20.57
C GLU A 293 5.42 -9.57 -20.98
N ASN A 294 5.09 -10.82 -20.64
CA ASN A 294 3.76 -11.38 -20.90
C ASN A 294 2.68 -10.73 -20.05
N THR A 295 2.94 -10.35 -18.80
CA THR A 295 1.94 -9.68 -17.94
C THR A 295 1.69 -8.26 -18.42
N LEU A 296 2.73 -7.50 -18.72
CA LEU A 296 2.61 -6.15 -19.28
C LEU A 296 1.97 -6.19 -20.67
N GLY A 297 2.37 -7.14 -21.52
CA GLY A 297 1.76 -7.38 -22.83
C GLY A 297 0.29 -7.81 -22.72
N LEU A 298 -0.06 -8.63 -21.73
CA LEU A 298 -1.43 -9.01 -21.43
C LEU A 298 -2.26 -7.80 -20.99
N ILE A 299 -1.74 -6.97 -20.07
CA ILE A 299 -2.38 -5.74 -19.62
C ILE A 299 -2.60 -4.79 -20.79
N ALA A 300 -1.56 -4.47 -21.56
CA ALA A 300 -1.65 -3.57 -22.71
C ALA A 300 -2.65 -4.07 -23.78
N ARG A 301 -2.78 -5.39 -23.96
CA ARG A 301 -3.68 -5.99 -24.95
C ARG A 301 -5.14 -6.05 -24.50
N ILE A 302 -5.38 -6.30 -23.21
CA ILE A 302 -6.73 -6.58 -22.67
C ILE A 302 -7.33 -5.34 -22.01
N ALA A 303 -6.56 -4.60 -21.21
CA ALA A 303 -7.06 -3.49 -20.39
C ALA A 303 -7.79 -2.38 -21.17
N PRO A 304 -7.39 -1.99 -22.40
CA PRO A 304 -8.13 -0.99 -23.17
C PRO A 304 -9.54 -1.43 -23.61
N LYS A 305 -9.83 -2.73 -23.56
CA LYS A 305 -11.14 -3.28 -23.97
C LYS A 305 -12.10 -3.26 -22.79
N ARG A 306 -13.41 -3.21 -23.08
CA ARG A 306 -14.46 -3.36 -22.07
C ARG A 306 -14.51 -4.80 -21.55
N PRO A 307 -14.62 -5.04 -20.24
CA PRO A 307 -14.75 -6.40 -19.68
C PRO A 307 -15.90 -7.21 -20.27
N SER A 308 -17.02 -6.56 -20.62
CA SER A 308 -18.21 -7.20 -21.17
C SER A 308 -18.05 -7.73 -22.60
N THR A 309 -17.04 -7.28 -23.35
CA THR A 309 -16.84 -7.66 -24.76
C THR A 309 -15.73 -8.70 -24.97
N ILE A 310 -15.09 -9.14 -23.89
CA ILE A 310 -13.98 -10.09 -23.91
C ILE A 310 -14.35 -11.39 -23.17
N ASN A 311 -13.54 -12.43 -23.35
CA ASN A 311 -13.77 -13.71 -22.70
C ASN A 311 -13.64 -13.59 -21.16
N PRO A 312 -14.56 -14.17 -20.37
CA PRO A 312 -14.44 -14.18 -18.90
C PRO A 312 -13.08 -14.67 -18.37
N SER A 313 -12.43 -15.61 -19.06
CA SER A 313 -11.08 -16.06 -18.70
C SER A 313 -10.03 -14.95 -18.86
N ASP A 314 -10.16 -14.12 -19.90
CA ASP A 314 -9.28 -12.96 -20.14
C ASP A 314 -9.53 -11.85 -19.10
N VAL A 315 -10.79 -11.65 -18.69
CA VAL A 315 -11.15 -10.77 -17.56
C VAL A 315 -10.47 -11.21 -16.28
N ALA A 316 -10.61 -12.49 -15.92
CA ALA A 316 -9.99 -13.06 -14.73
C ALA A 316 -8.46 -12.95 -14.76
N ASN A 317 -7.84 -13.18 -15.92
CA ASN A 317 -6.41 -13.04 -16.10
C ASN A 317 -5.93 -11.60 -15.87
N LEU A 318 -6.66 -10.60 -16.39
CA LEU A 318 -6.31 -9.20 -16.16
C LEU A 318 -6.49 -8.80 -14.69
N VAL A 319 -7.62 -9.16 -14.09
CA VAL A 319 -7.89 -8.87 -12.68
C VAL A 319 -6.80 -9.50 -11.79
N TRP A 320 -6.36 -10.71 -12.09
CA TRP A 320 -5.25 -11.34 -11.39
C TRP A 320 -3.91 -10.66 -11.66
N ALA A 321 -3.64 -10.21 -12.89
CA ALA A 321 -2.43 -9.45 -13.22
C ALA A 321 -2.32 -8.11 -12.47
N VAL A 322 -3.46 -7.43 -12.29
CA VAL A 322 -3.54 -6.11 -11.64
C VAL A 322 -3.58 -6.24 -10.11
N CYS A 323 -4.38 -7.19 -9.59
CA CYS A 323 -4.71 -7.26 -8.16
C CYS A 323 -4.21 -8.54 -7.45
N GLY A 324 -3.84 -9.58 -8.20
CA GLY A 324 -3.49 -10.90 -7.68
C GLY A 324 -2.10 -11.00 -7.05
N ARG A 325 -1.29 -9.95 -7.09
CA ARG A 325 0.10 -9.95 -6.62
C ARG A 325 0.36 -8.88 -5.57
N PRO A 326 0.12 -9.19 -4.28
CA PRO A 326 0.47 -8.30 -3.18
C PRO A 326 1.96 -7.92 -3.14
N SER A 327 2.85 -8.81 -3.60
CA SER A 327 4.30 -8.59 -3.65
C SER A 327 4.81 -7.62 -4.68
N ASP A 328 4.08 -7.44 -5.79
CA ASP A 328 4.62 -6.78 -6.96
C ASP A 328 4.74 -5.26 -6.76
N ALA A 329 4.73 -4.74 -5.52
CA ALA A 329 4.74 -3.32 -5.18
C ALA A 329 3.76 -2.46 -6.02
N GLY A 330 2.69 -3.09 -6.53
CA GLY A 330 1.74 -2.45 -7.43
C GLY A 330 2.15 -2.30 -8.90
N HIS A 331 3.20 -2.96 -9.42
CA HIS A 331 3.65 -2.80 -10.82
C HIS A 331 2.57 -3.14 -11.85
N GLY A 332 1.81 -4.24 -11.68
CA GLY A 332 0.66 -4.53 -12.55
C GLY A 332 -0.40 -3.42 -12.55
N ALA A 333 -0.73 -2.88 -11.36
CA ALA A 333 -1.67 -1.76 -11.22
C ALA A 333 -1.10 -0.44 -11.77
N LYS A 334 0.21 -0.21 -11.63
CA LYS A 334 0.91 0.93 -12.22
C LYS A 334 0.85 0.87 -13.75
N ALA A 335 1.19 -0.28 -14.33
CA ALA A 335 1.13 -0.49 -15.77
C ALA A 335 -0.29 -0.31 -16.30
N PHE A 336 -1.29 -0.82 -15.58
CA PHE A 336 -2.70 -0.61 -15.90
C PHE A 336 -3.10 0.88 -15.87
N ALA A 337 -2.66 1.64 -14.85
CA ALA A 337 -2.99 3.06 -14.68
C ALA A 337 -2.23 4.01 -15.64
N ASP A 338 -1.03 3.62 -16.08
CA ASP A 338 -0.14 4.44 -16.91
C ASP A 338 -0.32 4.18 -18.44
N LEU A 339 -1.32 3.38 -18.86
CA LEU A 339 -1.64 3.16 -20.28
C LEU A 339 -2.09 4.46 -20.98
N GLU A 340 -1.62 4.67 -22.22
CA GLU A 340 -2.01 5.83 -23.06
C GLU A 340 -3.53 5.87 -23.32
N THR A 341 -4.11 4.75 -23.74
CA THR A 341 -5.57 4.55 -23.73
C THR A 341 -5.99 4.11 -22.34
N HIS A 342 -6.62 5.03 -21.61
CA HIS A 342 -7.13 4.76 -20.26
C HIS A 342 -8.08 3.55 -20.26
N PRO A 343 -7.84 2.53 -19.42
CA PRO A 343 -8.77 1.42 -19.27
C PRO A 343 -10.16 1.91 -18.88
N PRO A 344 -11.24 1.36 -19.46
CA PRO A 344 -12.61 1.81 -19.24
C PRO A 344 -13.08 1.55 -17.80
N ILE A 345 -13.96 2.41 -17.27
CA ILE A 345 -14.34 2.43 -15.85
C ILE A 345 -14.99 1.12 -15.38
N GLU A 346 -15.57 0.34 -16.28
CA GLU A 346 -16.20 -0.96 -16.03
C GLU A 346 -15.23 -1.99 -15.42
N TRP A 347 -13.92 -1.82 -15.56
CA TRP A 347 -12.94 -2.64 -14.83
C TRP A 347 -13.04 -2.49 -13.32
N PHE A 348 -13.57 -1.36 -12.83
CA PHE A 348 -13.82 -1.15 -11.41
C PHE A 348 -14.80 -2.18 -10.86
N ASP A 349 -15.87 -2.49 -11.60
CA ASP A 349 -16.88 -3.48 -11.18
C ASP A 349 -16.27 -4.88 -11.06
N GLU A 350 -15.33 -5.23 -11.94
CA GLU A 350 -14.62 -6.51 -11.90
C GLU A 350 -13.66 -6.59 -10.70
N PHE A 351 -13.01 -5.48 -10.34
CA PHE A 351 -12.19 -5.41 -9.12
C PHE A 351 -13.06 -5.54 -7.86
N GLU A 352 -14.23 -4.89 -7.83
CA GLU A 352 -15.19 -5.01 -6.72
C GLU A 352 -15.79 -6.41 -6.60
N ARG A 353 -16.10 -7.05 -7.74
CA ARG A 353 -16.59 -8.43 -7.75
C ARG A 353 -15.56 -9.38 -7.13
N ARG A 354 -14.28 -9.25 -7.51
CA ARG A 354 -13.21 -10.04 -6.90
C ARG A 354 -13.12 -9.87 -5.38
N GLU A 355 -13.26 -8.66 -4.87
CA GLU A 355 -13.21 -8.45 -3.41
C GLU A 355 -14.40 -9.05 -2.69
N THR A 356 -15.58 -8.98 -3.32
CA THR A 356 -16.79 -9.62 -2.82
C THR A 356 -16.58 -11.13 -2.72
N ASP A 357 -16.03 -11.77 -3.76
CA ASP A 357 -15.71 -13.21 -3.77
C ASP A 357 -14.69 -13.59 -2.68
N ILE A 358 -13.67 -12.76 -2.47
CA ILE A 358 -12.66 -12.95 -1.42
C ILE A 358 -13.30 -12.85 -0.03
N LEU A 359 -14.14 -11.84 0.18
CA LEU A 359 -14.84 -11.61 1.45
C LEU A 359 -15.84 -12.72 1.76
N GLU A 360 -16.60 -13.20 0.79
CA GLU A 360 -17.51 -14.34 0.95
C GLU A 360 -16.74 -15.62 1.32
N THR A 361 -15.61 -15.86 0.67
CA THR A 361 -14.74 -17.01 0.97
C THR A 361 -14.18 -16.91 2.39
N TYR A 362 -13.73 -15.71 2.80
CA TYR A 362 -13.28 -15.44 4.16
C TYR A 362 -14.39 -15.63 5.19
N GLN A 363 -15.60 -15.13 4.94
CA GLN A 363 -16.74 -15.27 5.85
C GLN A 363 -17.11 -16.74 6.07
N LYS A 364 -17.10 -17.55 5.00
CA LYS A 364 -17.32 -19.00 5.10
C LYS A 364 -16.22 -19.69 5.92
N ALA A 365 -14.96 -19.36 5.67
CA ALA A 365 -13.83 -19.90 6.43
C ALA A 365 -13.87 -19.48 7.92
N ALA A 366 -14.22 -18.23 8.20
CA ALA A 366 -14.33 -17.70 9.56
C ALA A 366 -15.57 -18.23 10.31
N ALA A 367 -16.64 -18.61 9.60
CA ALA A 367 -17.77 -19.33 10.19
C ALA A 367 -17.36 -20.77 10.55
N ALA A 368 -16.72 -21.49 9.63
CA ALA A 368 -16.23 -22.85 9.87
C ALA A 368 -15.25 -22.91 11.05
N ALA A 369 -14.26 -22.00 11.11
CA ALA A 369 -13.32 -21.93 12.23
C ALA A 369 -14.02 -21.67 13.59
N ARG A 370 -15.09 -20.85 13.60
CA ARG A 370 -15.90 -20.61 14.82
C ARG A 370 -16.66 -21.84 15.26
N ASP A 371 -17.20 -22.62 14.32
CA ASP A 371 -17.94 -23.84 14.61
C ASP A 371 -17.02 -24.98 15.09
N GLU A 372 -15.78 -25.02 14.57
CA GLU A 372 -14.76 -26.04 14.90
C GLU A 372 -13.91 -25.69 16.15
N GLY A 373 -13.97 -24.43 16.61
CA GLY A 373 -13.19 -23.94 17.76
C GLY A 373 -11.73 -23.60 17.43
N ASP A 374 -11.42 -23.41 16.15
CA ASP A 374 -10.09 -23.06 15.64
C ASP A 374 -9.85 -21.53 15.65
N ASP A 375 -8.57 -21.14 15.52
CA ASP A 375 -8.18 -19.74 15.38
C ASP A 375 -8.79 -19.12 14.10
N GLN A 376 -9.26 -17.87 14.20
CA GLN A 376 -9.83 -17.18 13.05
C GLN A 376 -8.78 -16.96 11.94
N PRO A 377 -9.14 -17.18 10.66
CA PRO A 377 -8.24 -16.89 9.56
C PRO A 377 -7.89 -15.38 9.54
N PRO A 378 -6.69 -15.01 9.09
CA PRO A 378 -6.32 -13.59 8.97
C PRO A 378 -7.21 -12.89 7.96
N TYR A 379 -7.56 -11.62 8.23
CA TYR A 379 -8.36 -10.81 7.31
C TYR A 379 -7.66 -10.68 5.94
N PRO A 380 -8.38 -10.86 4.81
CA PRO A 380 -7.77 -10.82 3.49
C PRO A 380 -7.23 -9.43 3.15
N GLN A 381 -6.14 -9.38 2.37
CA GLN A 381 -5.65 -8.13 1.81
C GLN A 381 -6.51 -7.68 0.63
N LEU A 382 -7.30 -6.64 0.86
CA LEU A 382 -8.13 -5.98 -0.14
C LEU A 382 -7.37 -4.79 -0.76
N ILE A 383 -7.75 -4.39 -1.96
CA ILE A 383 -7.14 -3.37 -2.80
C ILE A 383 -8.12 -2.21 -3.12
N VAL A 384 -9.40 -2.47 -3.36
CA VAL A 384 -10.45 -1.47 -3.59
C VAL A 384 -11.02 -0.99 -2.25
N GLU A 385 -11.32 -1.89 -1.31
CA GLU A 385 -11.87 -1.54 0.00
C GLU A 385 -11.04 -0.48 0.77
N PRO A 386 -9.69 -0.50 0.76
CA PRO A 386 -8.87 0.55 1.37
C PRO A 386 -9.01 1.95 0.72
N LEU A 387 -9.47 2.03 -0.54
CA LEU A 387 -9.79 3.31 -1.18
C LEU A 387 -11.13 3.88 -0.68
N PHE A 388 -11.97 3.01 -0.13
CA PHE A 388 -13.31 3.31 0.37
C PHE A 388 -13.51 2.84 1.82
N PRO A 389 -12.73 3.36 2.79
CA PRO A 389 -12.83 2.93 4.18
C PRO A 389 -14.21 3.24 4.77
N GLN A 390 -14.67 2.40 5.70
CA GLN A 390 -15.82 2.74 6.55
C GLN A 390 -15.46 3.90 7.49
N ALA A 391 -16.47 4.72 7.81
CA ALA A 391 -16.36 5.71 8.86
C ALA A 391 -15.86 5.04 10.16
N HIS A 392 -14.74 5.54 10.70
CA HIS A 392 -14.11 5.09 11.96
C HIS A 392 -13.37 3.75 11.90
N SER A 393 -13.04 3.25 10.71
CA SER A 393 -12.20 2.06 10.58
C SER A 393 -10.74 2.35 11.00
N PRO A 394 -10.12 1.55 11.89
CA PRO A 394 -8.73 1.75 12.35
C PRO A 394 -7.69 1.57 11.23
N HIS A 395 -8.09 1.04 10.07
CA HIS A 395 -7.23 0.73 8.93
C HIS A 395 -6.92 1.93 8.00
N LEU A 396 -7.33 3.15 8.37
CA LEU A 396 -7.17 4.39 7.58
C LEU A 396 -5.72 4.80 7.27
N THR A 397 -4.70 4.15 7.83
CA THR A 397 -3.32 4.63 7.77
C THR A 397 -2.43 3.96 6.71
N HIS A 398 -2.81 2.79 6.17
CA HIS A 398 -1.94 2.08 5.22
C HIS A 398 -2.69 1.67 3.94
N LEU A 399 -2.43 2.40 2.86
CA LEU A 399 -2.94 2.09 1.54
C LEU A 399 -1.98 1.11 0.82
N PRO A 400 -2.44 -0.04 0.31
CA PRO A 400 -1.61 -0.93 -0.50
C PRO A 400 -1.06 -0.22 -1.76
N PRO A 401 0.15 -0.57 -2.24
CA PRO A 401 0.71 0.04 -3.45
C PRO A 401 -0.19 -0.08 -4.69
N GLN A 402 -0.88 -1.22 -4.83
CA GLN A 402 -1.85 -1.46 -5.91
C GLN A 402 -2.99 -0.42 -5.86
N SER A 403 -3.51 -0.16 -4.67
CA SER A 403 -4.60 0.78 -4.43
C SER A 403 -4.20 2.22 -4.77
N GLU A 404 -2.95 2.63 -4.51
CA GLU A 404 -2.45 3.96 -4.90
C GLU A 404 -2.47 4.16 -6.42
N HIS A 405 -2.08 3.14 -7.19
CA HIS A 405 -2.14 3.19 -8.64
C HIS A 405 -3.58 3.16 -9.17
N LEU A 406 -4.45 2.34 -8.58
CA LEU A 406 -5.88 2.37 -8.93
C LEU A 406 -6.54 3.70 -8.58
N ALA A 407 -6.12 4.38 -7.49
CA ALA A 407 -6.62 5.72 -7.16
C ALA A 407 -6.29 6.74 -8.24
N ARG A 408 -5.09 6.64 -8.83
CA ARG A 408 -4.67 7.48 -9.97
C ARG A 408 -5.52 7.19 -11.21
N TRP A 409 -5.76 5.92 -11.51
CA TRP A 409 -6.61 5.51 -12.62
C TRP A 409 -8.07 6.00 -12.44
N LEU A 410 -8.66 5.83 -11.27
CA LEU A 410 -10.01 6.34 -10.98
C LEU A 410 -10.08 7.87 -11.18
N ALA A 411 -9.05 8.61 -10.78
CA ALA A 411 -9.00 10.04 -10.96
C ALA A 411 -8.88 10.48 -12.45
N GLN A 412 -8.50 9.59 -13.37
CA GLN A 412 -8.55 9.86 -14.81
C GLN A 412 -10.00 9.85 -15.34
N HIS A 413 -10.93 9.23 -14.61
CA HIS A 413 -12.35 9.07 -14.99
C HIS A 413 -13.29 10.09 -14.34
N ILE A 414 -12.78 11.22 -13.83
CA ILE A 414 -13.62 12.28 -13.22
C ILE A 414 -14.63 12.90 -14.20
N GLY A 415 -14.40 12.76 -15.51
CA GLY A 415 -15.36 13.18 -16.55
C GLY A 415 -16.50 12.17 -16.79
N ASP A 416 -16.41 10.97 -16.23
CA ASP A 416 -17.37 9.90 -16.41
C ASP A 416 -18.45 9.92 -15.31
N TYR A 417 -19.72 10.01 -15.73
CA TYR A 417 -20.86 9.94 -14.80
C TYR A 417 -20.97 8.57 -14.12
N GLY A 418 -20.53 7.49 -14.78
CA GLY A 418 -20.53 6.14 -14.22
C GLY A 418 -19.66 6.03 -12.96
N LEU A 419 -18.53 6.74 -12.90
CA LEU A 419 -17.72 6.79 -11.69
C LEU A 419 -18.44 7.58 -10.57
N ALA A 420 -19.02 8.74 -10.90
CA ALA A 420 -19.74 9.57 -9.94
C ALA A 420 -20.91 8.80 -9.29
N SER A 421 -21.71 8.08 -10.09
CA SER A 421 -22.83 7.29 -9.60
C SER A 421 -22.37 6.18 -8.63
N ARG A 422 -21.29 5.44 -8.95
CA ARG A 422 -20.74 4.41 -8.05
C ARG A 422 -20.28 5.00 -6.72
N LEU A 423 -19.66 6.17 -6.74
CA LEU A 423 -19.21 6.84 -5.52
C LEU A 423 -20.36 7.38 -4.68
N ILE A 424 -21.43 7.89 -5.29
CA ILE A 424 -22.65 8.27 -4.56
C ILE A 424 -23.19 7.04 -3.82
N GLN A 425 -23.19 5.86 -4.44
CA GLN A 425 -23.60 4.62 -3.79
C GLN A 425 -22.65 4.21 -2.64
N LYS A 426 -21.33 4.37 -2.81
CA LYS A 426 -20.36 4.15 -1.72
C LYS A 426 -20.62 5.06 -0.53
N LEU A 427 -20.80 6.35 -0.79
CA LEU A 427 -21.11 7.35 0.23
C LEU A 427 -22.43 7.01 0.94
N ALA A 428 -23.48 6.66 0.20
CA ALA A 428 -24.75 6.22 0.79
C ALA A 428 -24.58 4.98 1.71
N ASN A 429 -23.64 4.09 1.39
CA ASN A 429 -23.26 2.94 2.20
C ASN A 429 -22.20 3.26 3.29
N GLN A 430 -22.02 4.53 3.66
CA GLN A 430 -21.10 5.00 4.70
C GLN A 430 -19.62 4.66 4.42
N ARG A 431 -19.25 4.59 3.14
CA ARG A 431 -17.87 4.36 2.68
C ARG A 431 -17.29 5.68 2.18
N LEU A 432 -16.27 6.17 2.87
CA LEU A 432 -15.62 7.46 2.63
C LEU A 432 -14.55 7.34 1.55
N LEU A 433 -14.11 8.46 0.99
CA LEU A 433 -12.96 8.45 0.06
C LEU A 433 -11.66 8.51 0.87
N HIS A 434 -10.71 7.62 0.59
CA HIS A 434 -9.39 7.68 1.20
C HIS A 434 -8.67 9.00 0.84
N PRO A 435 -7.89 9.63 1.76
CA PRO A 435 -7.22 10.91 1.50
C PRO A 435 -6.31 10.94 0.26
N VAL A 436 -5.70 9.81 -0.08
CA VAL A 436 -4.90 9.66 -1.32
C VAL A 436 -5.80 9.79 -2.55
N LEU A 437 -6.96 9.12 -2.58
CA LEU A 437 -7.91 9.23 -3.68
C LEU A 437 -8.45 10.66 -3.81
N MET A 438 -8.80 11.31 -2.69
CA MET A 438 -9.21 12.72 -2.70
C MET A 438 -8.14 13.62 -3.32
N ARG A 439 -6.86 13.41 -2.98
CA ARG A 439 -5.74 14.17 -3.55
C ARG A 439 -5.60 13.94 -5.06
N GLN A 440 -5.75 12.70 -5.52
CA GLN A 440 -5.71 12.37 -6.93
C GLN A 440 -6.86 13.04 -7.70
N ILE A 441 -8.09 12.98 -7.19
CA ILE A 441 -9.26 13.65 -7.79
C ILE A 441 -9.07 15.17 -7.85
N ARG A 442 -8.61 15.80 -6.76
CA ARG A 442 -8.36 17.25 -6.74
C ARG A 442 -7.30 17.66 -7.77
N ARG A 443 -6.23 16.87 -7.90
CA ARG A 443 -5.20 17.10 -8.92
C ARG A 443 -5.78 16.98 -10.33
N SER A 444 -6.50 15.90 -10.61
CA SER A 444 -7.16 15.72 -11.92
C SER A 444 -8.16 16.83 -12.22
N LEU A 445 -8.90 17.34 -11.24
CA LEU A 445 -9.80 18.49 -11.43
C LEU A 445 -9.08 19.79 -11.79
N SER A 446 -7.84 19.99 -11.32
CA SER A 446 -7.05 21.17 -11.66
C SER A 446 -6.36 21.07 -13.02
N GLU A 447 -6.06 19.84 -13.47
CA GLU A 447 -5.33 19.57 -14.71
C GLU A 447 -6.27 19.29 -15.90
N ALA A 448 -7.47 18.75 -15.67
CA ALA A 448 -8.37 18.34 -16.72
C ALA A 448 -9.11 19.51 -17.37
N GLU A 449 -8.97 19.62 -18.69
CA GLU A 449 -9.79 20.49 -19.52
C GLU A 449 -11.07 19.76 -19.97
N GLY A 450 -12.24 20.39 -19.84
CA GLY A 450 -13.49 19.86 -20.39
C GLY A 450 -14.33 18.97 -19.47
N VAL A 451 -14.05 18.90 -18.16
CA VAL A 451 -14.97 18.28 -17.20
C VAL A 451 -16.27 19.10 -17.12
N LYS A 452 -17.42 18.44 -17.28
CA LYS A 452 -18.72 19.11 -17.22
C LYS A 452 -18.94 19.77 -15.86
N PHE A 453 -19.60 20.92 -15.85
CA PHE A 453 -19.79 21.75 -14.65
C PHE A 453 -20.41 20.98 -13.47
N GLY A 454 -21.50 20.23 -13.70
CA GLY A 454 -22.16 19.46 -12.65
C GLY A 454 -21.26 18.40 -12.01
N LEU A 455 -20.46 17.69 -12.82
CA LEU A 455 -19.47 16.73 -12.31
C LEU A 455 -18.37 17.45 -11.51
N ALA A 456 -17.82 18.55 -12.04
CA ALA A 456 -16.80 19.32 -11.34
C ALA A 456 -17.30 19.85 -9.97
N GLN A 457 -18.55 20.29 -9.89
CA GLN A 457 -19.16 20.71 -8.63
C GLN A 457 -19.32 19.54 -7.65
N PHE A 458 -19.78 18.37 -8.11
CA PHE A 458 -19.84 17.16 -7.29
C PHE A 458 -18.46 16.77 -6.73
N TRP A 459 -17.44 16.74 -7.57
CA TRP A 459 -16.09 16.42 -7.12
C TRP A 459 -15.53 17.43 -6.11
N ARG A 460 -15.79 18.72 -6.34
CA ARG A 460 -15.43 19.77 -5.38
C ARG A 460 -16.16 19.60 -4.05
N LEU A 461 -17.45 19.29 -4.07
CA LEU A 461 -18.22 19.02 -2.87
C LEU A 461 -17.58 17.89 -2.07
N ILE A 462 -17.52 16.67 -2.62
CA ILE A 462 -17.08 15.49 -1.85
C ILE A 462 -15.60 15.52 -1.46
N THR A 463 -14.77 16.26 -2.19
CA THR A 463 -13.35 16.40 -1.84
C THR A 463 -13.07 17.61 -0.96
N SER A 464 -13.94 18.60 -0.81
CA SER A 464 -13.71 19.77 0.06
C SER A 464 -14.37 19.66 1.43
N THR A 465 -15.38 18.81 1.55
CA THR A 465 -16.12 18.60 2.78
C THR A 465 -15.42 17.58 3.69
N SER A 466 -15.39 17.86 4.99
CA SER A 466 -15.08 16.84 6.00
C SER A 466 -16.21 15.82 6.11
N ASP A 467 -15.91 14.66 6.70
CA ASP A 467 -16.91 13.65 7.08
C ASP A 467 -18.05 14.27 7.89
N GLU A 468 -17.74 15.31 8.68
CA GLU A 468 -18.72 16.04 9.45
C GLU A 468 -19.74 16.80 8.61
N THR A 469 -19.35 17.25 7.42
CA THR A 469 -20.21 18.07 6.55
C THR A 469 -21.09 17.20 5.65
N LEU A 470 -20.68 15.96 5.36
CA LEU A 470 -21.55 14.99 4.67
C LEU A 470 -22.36 14.20 5.70
N ALA A 471 -23.61 13.87 5.41
CA ALA A 471 -24.52 13.16 6.33
C ALA A 471 -24.22 11.64 6.42
N LEU A 472 -22.94 11.24 6.40
CA LEU A 472 -22.51 9.86 6.20
C LEU A 472 -22.55 9.10 7.53
N GLY A 473 -23.70 8.51 7.84
CA GLY A 473 -23.85 7.62 9.01
C GLY A 473 -23.80 8.32 10.36
N ARG A 474 -23.99 9.65 10.41
CA ARG A 474 -24.19 10.37 11.68
C ARG A 474 -25.45 9.81 12.37
N LEU A 475 -25.24 9.10 13.46
CA LEU A 475 -26.32 8.76 14.37
C LEU A 475 -26.72 10.02 15.12
N PHE A 476 -28.02 10.33 15.12
CA PHE A 476 -28.53 11.31 16.06
C PHE A 476 -28.36 10.73 17.48
N PRO A 477 -27.90 11.53 18.46
CA PRO A 477 -27.71 11.02 19.81
C PRO A 477 -29.08 10.77 20.47
N PHE A 478 -29.59 9.54 20.33
CA PHE A 478 -30.94 9.11 20.72
C PHE A 478 -31.25 9.29 22.22
N GLU A 479 -30.23 9.43 23.06
CA GLU A 479 -30.36 9.53 24.52
C GLU A 479 -29.97 10.90 25.10
N LEU A 480 -29.96 11.98 24.31
CA LEU A 480 -29.66 13.32 24.85
C LEU A 480 -30.64 13.67 25.99
N LYS A 481 -30.11 13.69 27.22
CA LYS A 481 -30.87 14.05 28.42
C LYS A 481 -30.76 15.56 28.62
N VAL A 482 -31.86 16.27 28.38
CA VAL A 482 -31.96 17.70 28.70
C VAL A 482 -31.86 17.88 30.23
N PRO A 483 -30.86 18.61 30.74
CA PRO A 483 -30.66 18.86 32.18
C PRO A 483 -31.89 19.44 32.85
N GLU A 484 -32.20 19.00 34.07
CA GLU A 484 -33.34 19.50 34.87
C GLU A 484 -33.27 21.00 35.08
N THR A 485 -32.07 21.52 35.32
CA THR A 485 -31.75 22.96 35.38
C THR A 485 -30.55 23.27 34.49
N PHE A 486 -30.45 24.49 33.98
CA PHE A 486 -29.31 24.96 33.18
C PHE A 486 -28.31 25.77 34.01
N ALA A 487 -28.17 25.41 35.29
CA ALA A 487 -27.23 26.06 36.21
C ALA A 487 -25.76 25.91 35.74
N GLU A 488 -24.88 26.81 36.18
CA GLU A 488 -23.45 26.71 35.90
C GLU A 488 -22.90 25.38 36.46
N GLY A 489 -22.38 24.54 35.57
CA GLY A 489 -21.90 23.21 35.93
C GLY A 489 -21.46 22.40 34.72
N HIS A 490 -20.79 21.28 34.99
CA HIS A 490 -20.28 20.38 33.94
C HIS A 490 -21.39 19.76 33.09
N ASP A 491 -22.56 19.50 33.67
CA ASP A 491 -23.70 18.88 32.96
C ASP A 491 -24.30 19.82 31.91
N THR A 492 -24.50 21.11 32.25
CA THR A 492 -24.98 22.13 31.31
C THR A 492 -23.97 22.38 30.20
N LEU A 493 -22.67 22.37 30.51
CA LEU A 493 -21.61 22.50 29.51
C LEU A 493 -21.55 21.29 28.57
N ALA A 494 -21.65 20.07 29.09
CA ALA A 494 -21.70 18.86 28.29
C ALA A 494 -22.92 18.88 27.36
N PHE A 495 -24.10 19.20 27.90
CA PHE A 495 -25.33 19.34 27.11
C PHE A 495 -25.22 20.42 26.03
N LYS A 496 -24.56 21.55 26.29
CA LYS A 496 -24.28 22.58 25.27
C LYS A 496 -23.50 22.00 24.09
N VAL A 497 -22.41 21.28 24.34
CA VAL A 497 -21.58 20.66 23.30
C VAL A 497 -22.41 19.66 22.49
N ASP A 498 -23.16 18.82 23.19
CA ASP A 498 -24.00 17.78 22.62
C ASP A 498 -25.17 18.35 21.78
N LEU A 499 -25.83 19.40 22.24
CA LEU A 499 -26.90 20.09 21.52
C LEU A 499 -26.39 20.74 20.23
N LEU A 500 -25.25 21.44 20.29
CA LEU A 500 -24.65 22.05 19.10
C LEU A 500 -24.20 21.00 18.08
N SER A 501 -23.70 19.85 18.54
CA SER A 501 -23.37 18.71 17.69
C SER A 501 -24.62 18.10 17.05
N ALA A 502 -25.70 17.94 17.81
CA ALA A 502 -26.98 17.40 17.35
C ALA A 502 -27.68 18.31 16.32
N LEU A 503 -27.53 19.62 16.45
CA LEU A 503 -28.09 20.61 15.51
C LEU A 503 -27.20 20.87 14.29
N ASN A 504 -26.05 20.22 14.20
CA ASN A 504 -25.07 20.50 13.16
C ASN A 504 -25.60 20.06 11.77
N PRO A 505 -25.77 21.00 10.82
CA PRO A 505 -26.29 20.67 9.50
C PRO A 505 -25.27 19.85 8.70
N SER A 506 -25.77 18.99 7.83
CA SER A 506 -24.97 18.15 6.94
C SER A 506 -25.64 18.02 5.57
N VAL A 507 -24.86 17.66 4.56
CA VAL A 507 -25.33 17.41 3.20
C VAL A 507 -25.57 15.91 3.02
N SER A 508 -26.81 15.53 2.80
CA SER A 508 -27.19 14.19 2.35
C SER A 508 -27.03 14.11 0.84
N LEU A 509 -26.44 13.00 0.36
CA LEU A 509 -26.25 12.75 -1.07
C LEU A 509 -27.02 11.48 -1.44
N SER A 510 -27.83 11.57 -2.49
CA SER A 510 -28.56 10.44 -3.05
C SER A 510 -28.47 10.43 -4.57
N GLN A 511 -28.77 9.28 -5.17
CA GLN A 511 -28.89 9.20 -6.63
C GLN A 511 -30.03 10.13 -7.09
N PRO A 512 -29.87 10.83 -8.22
CA PRO A 512 -30.93 11.67 -8.75
C PRO A 512 -32.17 10.81 -9.08
N PHE A 513 -33.36 11.31 -8.76
CA PHE A 513 -34.63 10.68 -9.14
C PHE A 513 -34.83 10.78 -10.66
N ASP A 514 -34.50 9.71 -11.39
CA ASP A 514 -34.83 9.59 -12.82
C ASP A 514 -36.15 8.81 -12.96
N THR A 515 -37.27 9.51 -13.18
CA THR A 515 -38.62 8.93 -13.35
C THR A 515 -38.78 8.11 -14.65
N ARG A 516 -37.70 7.82 -15.38
CA ARG A 516 -37.74 7.24 -16.73
C ARG A 516 -37.16 5.83 -16.88
N LEU A 517 -36.62 5.18 -15.85
CA LEU A 517 -36.15 3.79 -15.98
C LEU A 517 -36.48 2.93 -14.75
N PRO A 518 -37.28 1.86 -14.92
CA PRO A 518 -37.17 0.66 -14.08
C PRO A 518 -35.90 -0.11 -14.49
N ASP A 519 -35.17 -0.61 -13.49
CA ASP A 519 -33.98 -1.44 -13.61
C ASP A 519 -32.71 -0.76 -14.16
N PHE A 520 -31.83 -0.41 -13.22
CA PHE A 520 -30.45 0.02 -13.45
C PHE A 520 -29.69 -1.06 -14.24
N ASN A 521 -29.59 -0.89 -15.56
CA ASN A 521 -28.65 -1.64 -16.38
C ASN A 521 -27.45 -0.73 -16.71
N PRO A 522 -26.32 -0.83 -15.98
CA PRO A 522 -25.13 0.01 -16.19
C PRO A 522 -24.47 -0.21 -17.57
N ASN A 523 -24.96 -1.17 -18.36
CA ASN A 523 -24.46 -1.53 -19.69
C ASN A 523 -25.37 -1.07 -20.85
N ALA A 524 -26.45 -0.32 -20.61
CA ALA A 524 -27.34 0.15 -21.68
C ALA A 524 -26.70 1.32 -22.45
N GLU A 525 -26.29 1.09 -23.70
CA GLU A 525 -25.81 2.14 -24.60
C GLU A 525 -26.95 3.03 -25.10
N GLY A 526 -26.77 4.35 -25.01
CA GLY A 526 -27.56 5.34 -25.73
C GLY A 526 -26.97 6.74 -25.56
N GLY A 527 -27.04 7.58 -26.59
CA GLY A 527 -26.43 8.93 -26.62
C GLY A 527 -26.82 9.90 -25.49
N GLU A 528 -27.69 9.49 -24.56
CA GLU A 528 -28.12 10.25 -23.38
C GLU A 528 -27.07 10.33 -22.27
N GLN A 529 -26.20 9.31 -22.07
CA GLN A 529 -25.10 9.39 -21.08
C GLN A 529 -24.12 10.54 -21.39
N LYS A 530 -23.89 10.83 -22.67
CA LYS A 530 -23.00 11.93 -23.10
C LYS A 530 -23.58 13.31 -22.83
N ALA A 531 -24.88 13.45 -22.61
CA ALA A 531 -25.52 14.73 -22.25
C ALA A 531 -25.62 14.96 -20.72
N LYS A 532 -25.60 13.89 -19.90
CA LYS A 532 -25.71 14.00 -18.42
C LYS A 532 -24.47 14.61 -17.78
N GLY A 533 -24.66 15.43 -16.74
CA GLY A 533 -23.59 15.99 -15.92
C GLY A 533 -23.26 17.46 -16.20
N THR A 534 -24.08 18.13 -17.01
CA THR A 534 -23.96 19.58 -17.24
C THR A 534 -24.48 20.37 -16.05
N ARG A 535 -25.54 19.87 -15.40
CA ARG A 535 -26.12 20.43 -14.17
C ARG A 535 -25.75 19.58 -12.97
N PHE A 536 -25.60 20.20 -11.80
CA PHE A 536 -25.29 19.48 -10.57
C PHE A 536 -26.40 18.50 -10.17
N SER A 537 -27.66 18.89 -10.33
CA SER A 537 -28.83 18.05 -10.04
C SER A 537 -29.00 16.84 -10.98
N GLU A 538 -28.36 16.84 -12.15
CA GLU A 538 -28.29 15.65 -13.02
C GLU A 538 -27.28 14.62 -12.49
N VAL A 539 -26.32 15.07 -11.68
CA VAL A 539 -25.26 14.21 -11.15
C VAL A 539 -25.68 13.58 -9.83
N VAL A 540 -26.18 14.40 -8.90
CA VAL A 540 -26.48 14.01 -7.53
C VAL A 540 -27.68 14.81 -7.01
N ASN A 541 -28.53 14.18 -6.23
CA ASN A 541 -29.49 14.89 -5.39
C ASN A 541 -28.82 15.20 -4.04
N ALA A 542 -28.60 16.48 -3.76
CA ALA A 542 -27.94 16.94 -2.54
C ALA A 542 -28.92 17.77 -1.72
N GLU A 543 -29.08 17.43 -0.44
CA GLU A 543 -30.04 18.08 0.47
C GLU A 543 -29.33 18.45 1.78
N VAL A 544 -29.54 19.68 2.25
CA VAL A 544 -29.04 20.12 3.57
C VAL A 544 -30.08 19.78 4.62
N ALA A 545 -29.71 18.95 5.58
CA ALA A 545 -30.57 18.55 6.69
C ALA A 545 -29.79 18.43 8.00
N ILE A 546 -30.50 18.55 9.12
CA ILE A 546 -29.99 18.13 10.43
C ILE A 546 -30.24 16.62 10.57
N PRO A 547 -29.22 15.80 10.84
CA PRO A 547 -29.39 14.38 11.12
C PRO A 547 -30.39 14.16 12.26
N GLY A 548 -31.28 13.17 12.17
CA GLY A 548 -32.20 12.81 13.26
C GLY A 548 -33.69 13.05 13.00
N GLY A 549 -34.05 13.77 11.93
CA GLY A 549 -35.46 13.92 11.53
C GLY A 549 -36.34 14.42 12.68
N ALA A 550 -37.48 13.78 12.90
CA ALA A 550 -38.44 14.16 13.95
C ALA A 550 -37.86 14.17 15.39
N GLN A 551 -36.71 13.53 15.63
CA GLN A 551 -36.08 13.53 16.96
C GLN A 551 -35.46 14.87 17.31
N VAL A 552 -35.01 15.63 16.31
CA VAL A 552 -34.49 16.99 16.49
C VAL A 552 -35.60 17.90 16.98
N ASP A 553 -36.80 17.78 16.38
CA ASP A 553 -37.98 18.54 16.79
C ASP A 553 -38.28 18.28 18.27
N HIS A 554 -38.35 17.00 18.66
CA HIS A 554 -38.65 16.62 20.04
C HIS A 554 -37.58 17.09 21.04
N LEU A 555 -36.29 17.07 20.65
CA LEU A 555 -35.21 17.63 21.47
C LEU A 555 -35.41 19.13 21.69
N VAL A 556 -35.68 19.88 20.62
CA VAL A 556 -35.88 21.33 20.69
C VAL A 556 -37.12 21.68 21.52
N GLU A 557 -38.22 20.94 21.38
CA GLU A 557 -39.40 21.08 22.24
C GLU A 557 -39.06 20.87 23.72
N ARG A 558 -38.30 19.81 24.05
CA ARG A 558 -37.88 19.53 25.43
C ARG A 558 -36.97 20.60 26.02
N VAL A 559 -36.12 21.23 25.19
CA VAL A 559 -35.28 22.36 25.61
C VAL A 559 -36.14 23.59 25.89
N LEU A 560 -37.02 23.95 24.96
CA LEU A 560 -37.89 25.13 25.09
C LEU A 560 -38.92 25.00 26.22
N ALA A 561 -39.29 23.78 26.61
CA ALA A 561 -40.17 23.52 27.74
C ALA A 561 -39.53 23.75 29.13
N ARG A 562 -38.23 24.04 29.22
CA ARG A 562 -37.55 24.33 30.49
C ARG A 562 -37.66 25.80 30.86
N ASP A 563 -37.85 26.07 32.16
CA ASP A 563 -38.02 27.43 32.69
C ASP A 563 -36.80 28.33 32.40
N GLU A 564 -35.58 27.78 32.50
CA GLU A 564 -34.32 28.52 32.28
C GLU A 564 -33.85 28.50 30.82
N SER A 565 -34.67 27.99 29.89
CA SER A 565 -34.29 27.81 28.48
C SER A 565 -33.86 29.11 27.81
N ALA A 566 -34.54 30.23 28.10
CA ALA A 566 -34.25 31.52 27.49
C ALA A 566 -32.86 32.05 27.91
N VAL A 567 -32.48 31.85 29.18
CA VAL A 567 -31.15 32.21 29.72
C VAL A 567 -30.07 31.34 29.07
N PHE A 568 -30.30 30.02 29.02
CA PHE A 568 -29.38 29.08 28.40
C PHE A 568 -29.17 29.37 26.91
N LEU A 569 -30.24 29.60 26.14
CA LEU A 569 -30.16 29.92 24.71
C LEU A 569 -29.47 31.27 24.45
N ALA A 570 -29.68 32.26 25.32
CA ALA A 570 -28.93 33.51 25.27
C ALA A 570 -27.42 33.29 25.44
N SER A 571 -27.02 32.37 26.32
CA SER A 571 -25.60 32.03 26.56
C SER A 571 -24.89 31.32 25.39
N ILE A 572 -25.65 30.76 24.45
CA ILE A 572 -25.14 30.03 23.26
C ILE A 572 -25.55 30.69 21.94
N LEU A 573 -26.07 31.92 21.99
CA LEU A 573 -26.68 32.60 20.86
C LEU A 573 -25.69 32.84 19.71
N GLN A 574 -24.43 33.12 20.03
CA GLN A 574 -23.37 33.34 19.03
C GLN A 574 -23.02 32.04 18.29
N GLU A 575 -22.95 30.91 19.02
CA GLU A 575 -22.72 29.59 18.45
C GLU A 575 -23.89 29.17 17.55
N LEU A 576 -25.14 29.39 17.97
CA LEU A 576 -26.31 29.14 17.14
C LEU A 576 -26.34 30.02 15.88
N THR A 577 -25.95 31.29 15.99
CA THR A 577 -25.82 32.20 14.84
C THR A 577 -24.75 31.70 13.88
N THR A 578 -23.62 31.22 14.40
CA THR A 578 -22.52 30.64 13.60
C THR A 578 -22.98 29.36 12.91
N LEU A 579 -23.77 28.53 13.61
CA LEU A 579 -24.35 27.32 13.05
C LEU A 579 -25.30 27.63 11.90
N LEU A 580 -26.14 28.67 12.05
CA LEU A 580 -27.02 29.15 10.97
C LEU A 580 -26.24 29.65 9.76
N ARG A 581 -25.13 30.40 9.96
CA ARG A 581 -24.23 30.81 8.87
C ARG A 581 -23.66 29.59 8.13
N ARG A 582 -23.23 28.56 8.89
CA ARG A 582 -22.77 27.29 8.31
C ARG A 582 -23.87 26.64 7.47
N THR A 583 -25.10 26.57 7.96
CA THR A 583 -26.25 26.02 7.20
C THR A 583 -26.43 26.71 5.85
N VAL A 584 -26.41 28.06 5.83
CA VAL A 584 -26.58 28.83 4.59
C VAL A 584 -25.41 28.60 3.63
N ASN A 585 -24.18 28.54 4.13
CA ASN A 585 -23.02 28.20 3.31
C ASN A 585 -23.14 26.81 2.65
N LEU A 586 -23.75 25.84 3.33
CA LEU A 586 -24.00 24.53 2.75
C LEU A 586 -25.05 24.59 1.64
N PHE A 587 -26.12 25.37 1.80
CA PHE A 587 -27.08 25.63 0.72
C PHE A 587 -26.39 26.26 -0.50
N THR A 588 -25.56 27.29 -0.28
CA THR A 588 -24.77 27.92 -1.35
C THR A 588 -23.82 26.92 -2.04
N LEU A 589 -23.30 25.93 -1.32
CA LEU A 589 -22.41 24.91 -1.86
C LEU A 589 -23.14 23.95 -2.82
N ILE A 590 -24.42 23.66 -2.56
CA ILE A 590 -25.22 22.70 -3.33
C ILE A 590 -26.14 23.35 -4.39
N GLU A 591 -26.46 24.65 -4.28
CA GLU A 591 -27.34 25.36 -5.23
C GLU A 591 -26.59 25.90 -6.47
N ASN A 592 -27.31 25.99 -7.60
CA ASN A 592 -26.77 26.40 -8.90
C ASN A 592 -26.69 27.94 -9.05
N GLY A 593 -25.49 28.51 -9.13
CA GLY A 593 -25.25 29.79 -9.80
C GLY A 593 -25.57 31.09 -9.03
N PRO A 594 -25.27 32.27 -9.63
CA PRO A 594 -25.02 33.55 -8.93
C PRO A 594 -26.27 34.27 -8.37
N THR A 595 -27.46 33.70 -8.47
CA THR A 595 -28.68 34.25 -7.87
C THR A 595 -29.15 33.31 -6.77
N VAL A 596 -28.61 33.51 -5.57
CA VAL A 596 -29.03 32.85 -4.33
C VAL A 596 -30.46 33.28 -4.03
N THR A 597 -31.45 32.53 -4.51
CA THR A 597 -32.81 32.63 -3.97
C THR A 597 -32.73 32.25 -2.51
N ASP A 598 -33.12 33.15 -1.60
CA ASP A 598 -33.08 32.88 -0.16
C ASP A 598 -34.07 31.75 0.19
N ILE A 599 -33.56 30.52 0.29
CA ILE A 599 -34.36 29.33 0.60
C ILE A 599 -35.07 29.46 1.96
N SER A 600 -34.55 30.31 2.85
CA SER A 600 -35.18 30.58 4.14
C SER A 600 -36.56 31.24 3.99
N VAL A 601 -36.83 31.95 2.88
CA VAL A 601 -38.16 32.55 2.63
C VAL A 601 -39.21 31.46 2.46
N PHE A 602 -38.85 30.37 1.79
CA PHE A 602 -39.73 29.24 1.56
C PHE A 602 -39.78 28.32 2.78
N HIS A 603 -38.63 27.96 3.33
CA HIS A 603 -38.55 27.03 4.46
C HIS A 603 -38.94 27.65 5.80
N ARG A 604 -38.81 28.97 5.96
CA ARG A 604 -39.18 29.68 7.19
C ARG A 604 -39.84 31.01 6.85
N PRO A 605 -41.13 31.03 6.46
CA PRO A 605 -41.79 32.27 6.02
C PRO A 605 -41.81 33.37 7.08
N SER A 606 -42.00 33.01 8.36
CA SER A 606 -41.95 33.94 9.49
C SER A 606 -40.79 33.61 10.43
N ILE A 607 -39.95 34.60 10.76
CA ILE A 607 -38.94 34.45 11.83
C ILE A 607 -39.64 34.22 13.17
N VAL A 608 -40.61 35.08 13.47
CA VAL A 608 -41.44 35.04 14.67
C VAL A 608 -42.31 33.77 14.66
N PRO A 609 -42.57 33.15 15.82
CA PRO A 609 -43.50 32.02 15.92
C PRO A 609 -44.86 32.33 15.27
N HIS A 610 -45.22 31.57 14.22
CA HIS A 610 -46.45 31.76 13.46
C HIS A 610 -46.97 30.42 12.95
N ALA A 611 -48.29 30.30 12.72
CA ALA A 611 -48.90 29.06 12.23
C ALA A 611 -48.37 28.63 10.84
N GLN A 612 -47.91 29.60 10.04
CA GLN A 612 -47.24 29.38 8.75
C GLN A 612 -45.85 28.76 8.86
N ASN A 613 -45.34 28.47 10.07
CA ASN A 613 -44.05 27.80 10.25
C ASN A 613 -44.22 26.29 10.48
N ARG A 614 -45.43 25.72 10.36
CA ARG A 614 -45.68 24.28 10.57
C ARG A 614 -45.32 23.46 9.33
N GLY A 615 -44.61 22.34 9.54
CA GLY A 615 -44.30 21.35 8.49
C GLY A 615 -43.07 21.66 7.64
N TYR A 616 -42.13 22.46 8.14
CA TYR A 616 -40.92 22.86 7.42
C TYR A 616 -39.65 22.19 7.94
N GLU A 617 -38.59 22.26 7.15
CA GLU A 617 -37.29 21.60 7.36
C GLU A 617 -36.64 21.84 8.74
N ASN A 618 -36.06 20.79 9.32
CA ASN A 618 -35.48 20.78 10.67
C ASN A 618 -34.40 21.85 10.93
N TRP A 619 -33.64 22.25 9.91
CA TRP A 619 -32.61 23.27 10.08
C TRP A 619 -33.19 24.61 10.55
N THR A 620 -34.47 24.87 10.27
CA THR A 620 -35.17 26.09 10.69
C THR A 620 -35.40 26.16 12.20
N LEU A 621 -35.25 25.05 12.93
CA LEU A 621 -35.28 25.04 14.40
C LEU A 621 -34.16 25.88 15.00
N ILE A 622 -33.02 26.01 14.31
CA ILE A 622 -31.93 26.90 14.73
C ILE A 622 -32.43 28.35 14.81
N VAL A 623 -33.27 28.78 13.84
CA VAL A 623 -33.90 30.11 13.84
C VAL A 623 -34.82 30.28 15.05
N THR A 624 -35.59 29.24 15.40
CA THR A 624 -36.44 29.24 16.60
C THR A 624 -35.60 29.43 17.87
N LEU A 625 -34.51 28.69 18.02
CA LEU A 625 -33.63 28.78 19.20
C LEU A 625 -32.94 30.14 19.31
N ILE A 626 -32.44 30.68 18.18
CA ILE A 626 -31.85 32.03 18.10
C ILE A 626 -32.87 33.08 18.55
N TRP A 627 -34.10 33.00 18.03
CA TRP A 627 -35.17 33.95 18.36
C TRP A 627 -35.47 33.94 19.87
N HIS A 628 -35.64 32.76 20.48
CA HIS A 628 -35.89 32.63 21.91
C HIS A 628 -34.74 33.17 22.78
N GLY A 629 -33.48 32.85 22.43
CA GLY A 629 -32.31 33.36 23.16
C GLY A 629 -32.19 34.88 23.05
N TRP A 630 -32.38 35.44 21.85
CA TRP A 630 -32.32 36.88 21.64
C TRP A 630 -33.41 37.66 22.40
N GLN A 631 -34.64 37.13 22.50
CA GLN A 631 -35.69 37.78 23.28
C GLN A 631 -35.30 38.00 24.75
N HIS A 632 -34.54 37.07 25.33
CA HIS A 632 -33.99 37.23 26.68
C HIS A 632 -32.90 38.29 26.73
N VAL A 633 -31.96 38.28 25.77
CA VAL A 633 -30.91 39.31 25.66
C VAL A 633 -31.53 40.70 25.52
N ASP A 634 -32.57 40.88 24.72
CA ASP A 634 -33.24 42.18 24.54
C ASP A 634 -33.88 42.72 25.83
N GLN A 635 -34.33 41.82 26.70
CA GLN A 635 -34.91 42.18 27.99
C GLN A 635 -33.83 42.59 29.00
N VAL A 636 -32.71 41.85 29.05
CA VAL A 636 -31.71 41.93 30.12
C VAL A 636 -30.52 42.84 29.76
N ASP A 637 -30.07 42.85 28.51
CA ASP A 637 -28.90 43.61 28.04
C ASP A 637 -29.18 44.29 26.69
N ALA A 638 -29.56 45.57 26.77
CA ALA A 638 -29.86 46.38 25.60
C ALA A 638 -28.64 46.66 24.70
N VAL A 639 -27.42 46.68 25.25
CA VAL A 639 -26.20 46.93 24.48
C VAL A 639 -25.84 45.70 23.66
N ALA A 640 -25.87 44.53 24.30
CA ALA A 640 -25.65 43.25 23.62
C ALA A 640 -26.71 42.99 22.53
N SER A 641 -28.00 43.24 22.84
CA SER A 641 -29.10 43.09 21.88
C SER A 641 -28.87 43.93 20.62
N ARG A 642 -28.52 45.22 20.79
CA ARG A 642 -28.24 46.12 19.65
C ARG A 642 -27.09 45.61 18.79
N ARG A 643 -25.98 45.26 19.42
CA ARG A 643 -24.81 44.73 18.70
C ARG A 643 -25.16 43.49 17.86
N ILE A 644 -25.92 42.54 18.42
CA ILE A 644 -26.33 41.33 17.72
C ILE A 644 -27.22 41.66 16.52
N VAL A 645 -28.18 42.57 16.71
CA VAL A 645 -29.09 42.99 15.63
C VAL A 645 -28.33 43.70 14.51
N ASP A 646 -27.40 44.59 14.83
CA ASP A 646 -26.56 45.28 13.85
C ASP A 646 -25.69 44.26 13.07
N GLU A 647 -25.11 43.27 13.75
CA GLU A 647 -24.35 42.17 13.13
C GLU A 647 -25.21 41.31 12.18
N TRP A 648 -26.49 41.11 12.50
CA TRP A 648 -27.43 40.37 11.67
C TRP A 648 -27.87 41.16 10.43
N LEU A 649 -28.14 42.47 10.59
CA LEU A 649 -28.51 43.36 9.48
C LEU A 649 -27.36 43.57 8.49
N ALA A 650 -26.12 43.66 9.00
CA ALA A 650 -24.92 43.82 8.16
C ALA A 650 -24.49 42.52 7.45
N SER A 651 -25.08 41.38 7.79
CA SER A 651 -24.72 40.07 7.23
C SER A 651 -25.01 39.99 5.73
N GLU A 652 -24.20 39.24 4.96
CA GLU A 652 -24.49 38.92 3.55
C GLU A 652 -25.62 37.89 3.39
N PHE A 653 -25.88 37.09 4.43
CA PHE A 653 -26.93 36.07 4.43
C PHE A 653 -28.31 36.65 4.72
N ASN A 654 -29.25 36.48 3.79
CA ASN A 654 -30.61 37.02 3.87
C ASN A 654 -31.40 36.52 5.10
N VAL A 655 -31.27 35.25 5.51
CA VAL A 655 -31.93 34.74 6.73
C VAL A 655 -31.53 35.51 7.99
N LEU A 656 -30.27 35.95 8.08
CA LEU A 656 -29.79 36.76 9.20
C LEU A 656 -30.32 38.18 9.12
N ARG A 657 -30.36 38.80 7.92
CA ARG A 657 -31.02 40.10 7.74
C ARG A 657 -32.48 40.05 8.16
N ARG A 658 -33.20 38.99 7.79
CA ARG A 658 -34.60 38.75 8.20
C ARG A 658 -34.73 38.63 9.71
N LEU A 659 -33.80 37.95 10.38
CA LEU A 659 -33.70 37.91 11.85
C LEU A 659 -33.50 39.31 12.44
N GLY A 660 -32.56 40.08 11.91
CA GLY A 660 -32.28 41.46 12.31
C GLY A 660 -33.50 42.37 12.16
N LEU A 661 -34.18 42.34 11.01
CA LEU A 661 -35.40 43.11 10.76
C LEU A 661 -36.55 42.72 11.69
N ALA A 662 -36.74 41.41 11.92
CA ALA A 662 -37.75 40.93 12.87
C ALA A 662 -37.46 41.39 14.30
N ALA A 663 -36.18 41.34 14.70
CA ALA A 663 -35.69 41.77 16.00
C ALA A 663 -35.85 43.29 16.20
N LEU A 664 -35.46 44.10 15.21
CA LEU A 664 -35.70 45.56 15.20
C LEU A 664 -37.17 45.89 15.41
N ASN A 665 -38.07 45.19 14.72
CA ASN A 665 -39.51 45.47 14.81
C ASN A 665 -40.06 45.16 16.21
N HIS A 666 -39.65 44.02 16.80
CA HIS A 666 -40.19 43.54 18.08
C HIS A 666 -39.51 44.12 19.32
N SER A 667 -38.28 44.63 19.20
CA SER A 667 -37.58 45.23 20.33
C SER A 667 -38.18 46.60 20.70
N GLN A 668 -38.38 46.81 22.00
CA GLN A 668 -38.74 48.12 22.56
C GLN A 668 -37.53 49.03 22.75
N ARG A 669 -36.31 48.53 22.48
CA ARG A 669 -35.04 49.23 22.72
C ARG A 669 -34.59 50.09 21.53
N PHE A 670 -35.32 50.08 20.41
CA PHE A 670 -35.05 50.92 19.23
C PHE A 670 -36.13 51.99 19.06
N THR A 671 -35.70 53.21 18.75
CA THR A 671 -36.61 54.34 18.51
C THR A 671 -37.24 54.26 17.12
N TRP A 672 -38.41 54.89 16.93
CA TRP A 672 -39.10 54.94 15.63
C TRP A 672 -38.23 55.46 14.47
N PRO A 673 -37.41 56.53 14.63
CA PRO A 673 -36.50 56.97 13.57
C PRO A 673 -35.50 55.89 13.14
N GLN A 674 -34.91 55.19 14.10
CA GLN A 674 -33.94 54.12 13.83
C GLN A 674 -34.59 52.92 13.13
N LYS A 675 -35.84 52.59 13.50
CA LYS A 675 -36.61 51.55 12.80
C LYS A 675 -36.93 51.95 11.35
N MET A 676 -37.19 53.24 11.09
CA MET A 676 -37.47 53.74 9.73
C MET A 676 -36.23 53.81 8.85
N GLU A 677 -35.08 54.20 9.38
CA GLU A 677 -33.81 54.25 8.64
C GLU A 677 -33.48 52.89 8.01
N HIS A 678 -33.58 51.80 8.77
CA HIS A 678 -33.36 50.44 8.25
C HIS A 678 -34.44 49.91 7.30
N LEU A 679 -35.65 50.47 7.32
CA LEU A 679 -36.71 50.09 6.38
C LEU A 679 -36.63 50.86 5.05
N LEU A 680 -35.97 52.02 5.05
CA LEU A 680 -35.83 52.91 3.89
C LEU A 680 -34.49 52.72 3.16
N ASP A 681 -33.42 52.41 3.89
CA ASP A 681 -32.05 52.29 3.35
C ASP A 681 -31.50 50.84 3.33
N GLY A 682 -32.33 49.85 3.71
CA GLY A 682 -31.95 48.44 3.92
C GLY A 682 -32.15 47.49 2.74
#